data_AF-Q9ULQ0-F1
#
_entry.id   AF-Q9ULQ0-F1
#
_cell.length_a   1.000
_cell.length_b   1.000
_cell.length_c   1.000
_cell.angle_alpha   90.00
_cell.angle_beta   90.00
_cell.angle_gamma   90.00
#
_symmetry.space_group_name_H-M   'P 1'
#
loop_
_entity.id
_entity.type
_entity.pdbx_description
1 polymer ?
#
loop_
_entity_poly.entity_id
_entity_poly.type
_entity_poly.pdbx_seq_one_letter_code
_entity_poly.pdbx_strand_id
1 'polypeptide(L)'
;MEDPAAPGTGGPPANGNGNGGGKGKQAAPKGREAFRSQRRESEGSVDCPTLEFEYGDADGHAAELSELYSYTENLEFTNNRRCFEEDFKTQVQGKEWLELEEDAQKAYIMGLLDRLEVVSRERRLKVARAVLYLAQGTFGECDSEVDVLHWSRYNCFLLYQMGTFSTFLELLHMEIDNSQACSSALRKPAVSIADSTELRVLLSVMYLMVENIRLERETDPCGWRTARETFRTELSFSMHNEEPFALLLFSMVTKFCSGLAPHFPIKKVLLLLWKVVMFTLGGFEHLQTLKVQKRAELGLPPLAEDSIQVVKSMRAASPPSYTLDLGESQLAPPPSKLRGRRGSRRQLLTKQDSLDIYNERDLFKTEEPATEEEEESAGDGERTLDGELDLLEQDPLVPPPPSQAPLSAERVAFPKGLPWAPKVRQKDIEHFLEMSRNKFIGFTLGQDTDTLVGLPRPIHESVKTLKQHKYISIADVQIKNEEELEKCPMSLGEEVVPETPCEILYQGMLYSLPQYMIALLKILLAAAPTSKAKTDSINILADVLPEEMPITVLQSMKLGIDVNRHKEIIVKSISTLLLLLLKHFKLNHIYQFEYVSQHLVFANCIPLILKFFNQNILSYITAKNSISVLDYPCCTIQDLPELTTESLEAGDNSQFCWRNLFSCINLLRLLNKLTKWKHSRTMMLVVFKSAPILKRALKVKQAMLQLYVLKLLKLQTKYLGRQWRKSNMKTMSAIYQKVRHRMNDDWAYGNDIDARPWDFQAEECTLRANIEAFNSRRYDRPQDSEFSPVDNCLQSVLGQRLDLPEDFHYSYELWLEREVFSQPICWEELLQNH
;
A
#
# COMPACT_ATOMS: atom_id res chain seq x y z
N MET A 1 68.70 22.12 -8.08
CA MET A 1 69.59 22.67 -9.11
C MET A 1 68.70 23.21 -10.20
N GLU A 2 68.96 24.47 -10.56
CA GLU A 2 68.40 25.23 -11.70
C GLU A 2 66.92 25.66 -11.61
N ASP A 3 66.76 26.87 -11.04
CA ASP A 3 65.75 27.86 -11.45
C ASP A 3 66.00 28.33 -12.89
N PRO A 4 64.94 28.55 -13.68
CA PRO A 4 64.95 29.51 -14.78
C PRO A 4 64.15 30.77 -14.42
N ALA A 5 64.78 31.89 -14.74
CA ALA A 5 64.48 33.24 -14.30
C ALA A 5 63.23 33.89 -14.92
N ALA A 6 62.71 34.86 -14.16
CA ALA A 6 61.71 35.85 -14.53
C ALA A 6 62.16 36.79 -15.68
N PRO A 7 61.20 37.46 -16.32
CA PRO A 7 61.43 38.83 -16.77
C PRO A 7 60.26 39.79 -16.51
N GLY A 8 60.60 41.00 -16.06
CA GLY A 8 59.99 42.21 -16.63
C GLY A 8 59.04 43.02 -15.76
N THR A 9 59.59 43.70 -14.75
CA THR A 9 59.00 44.87 -14.08
C THR A 9 58.96 46.10 -15.02
N GLY A 10 57.76 46.63 -15.29
CA GLY A 10 57.56 47.92 -15.96
C GLY A 10 56.90 48.94 -15.01
N GLY A 11 57.65 49.99 -14.68
CA GLY A 11 57.24 51.11 -13.83
C GLY A 11 56.48 52.24 -14.57
N PRO A 12 56.22 53.38 -13.92
CA PRO A 12 54.93 54.09 -13.93
C PRO A 12 54.92 55.37 -14.79
N PRO A 13 53.75 56.04 -14.87
CA PRO A 13 53.76 57.50 -14.82
C PRO A 13 52.82 58.06 -13.73
N ALA A 14 53.37 59.03 -13.02
CA ALA A 14 52.75 59.83 -11.98
C ALA A 14 51.98 61.04 -12.54
N ASN A 15 51.14 61.61 -11.67
CA ASN A 15 50.66 62.99 -11.63
C ASN A 15 49.70 63.50 -12.72
N GLY A 16 48.47 63.79 -12.28
CA GLY A 16 47.50 64.61 -13.01
C GLY A 16 46.37 65.05 -12.10
N ASN A 17 46.64 66.06 -11.27
CA ASN A 17 45.69 66.76 -10.42
C ASN A 17 44.67 67.51 -11.30
N GLY A 18 43.36 67.30 -11.10
CA GLY A 18 42.35 67.90 -11.97
C GLY A 18 40.93 67.79 -11.42
N ASN A 19 40.62 68.69 -10.49
CA ASN A 19 39.30 68.92 -9.91
C ASN A 19 38.29 69.35 -10.99
N GLY A 20 37.12 68.71 -11.07
CA GLY A 20 36.10 69.05 -12.07
C GLY A 20 34.85 68.20 -11.94
N GLY A 21 33.93 68.63 -11.09
CA GLY A 21 32.66 67.94 -10.84
C GLY A 21 31.67 67.98 -12.01
N GLY A 22 30.73 67.03 -11.95
CA GLY A 22 29.40 67.16 -12.51
C GLY A 22 29.21 66.70 -13.95
N LYS A 23 28.71 65.47 -14.10
CA LYS A 23 27.38 65.18 -14.68
C LYS A 23 27.23 63.68 -14.92
N GLY A 24 26.18 63.12 -14.31
CA GLY A 24 25.80 61.71 -14.45
C GLY A 24 25.62 61.31 -15.90
N LYS A 25 26.17 60.15 -16.26
CA LYS A 25 25.87 59.44 -17.50
C LYS A 25 25.11 58.17 -17.18
N GLN A 26 23.99 58.05 -17.89
CA GLN A 26 22.93 57.06 -17.80
C GLN A 26 23.45 55.63 -17.98
N ALA A 27 22.98 54.74 -17.11
CA ALA A 27 23.15 53.30 -17.24
C ALA A 27 22.30 52.79 -18.40
N ALA A 28 22.93 52.23 -19.43
CA ALA A 28 22.26 51.54 -20.54
C ALA A 28 21.84 50.12 -20.11
N PRO A 29 20.65 49.63 -20.52
CA PRO A 29 20.04 48.43 -19.94
C PRO A 29 20.56 47.16 -20.61
N LYS A 30 21.26 46.32 -19.83
CA LYS A 30 21.60 44.93 -20.17
C LYS A 30 20.34 44.05 -20.08
N GLY A 31 19.44 44.16 -21.06
CA GLY A 31 18.17 43.40 -21.10
C GLY A 31 18.08 42.31 -22.17
N ARG A 32 19.12 42.08 -22.98
CA ARG A 32 19.00 41.24 -24.20
C ARG A 32 19.65 39.86 -24.16
N GLU A 33 20.46 39.54 -23.14
CA GLU A 33 21.07 38.19 -23.01
C GLU A 33 20.21 37.22 -22.19
N ALA A 34 19.43 37.70 -21.22
CA ALA A 34 18.55 36.83 -20.42
C ALA A 34 17.42 36.18 -21.24
N PHE A 35 16.95 36.84 -22.30
CA PHE A 35 15.88 36.30 -23.14
C PHE A 35 16.31 35.16 -24.07
N ARG A 36 17.60 35.02 -24.38
CA ARG A 36 18.09 33.88 -25.19
C ARG A 36 18.29 32.61 -24.35
N SER A 37 18.58 32.75 -23.05
CA SER A 37 18.70 31.60 -22.15
C SER A 37 17.33 31.00 -21.82
N GLN A 38 16.30 31.82 -21.57
CA GLN A 38 14.95 31.31 -21.31
C GLN A 38 14.29 30.61 -22.51
N ARG A 39 14.65 30.97 -23.75
CA ARG A 39 14.09 30.31 -24.93
C ARG A 39 14.63 28.90 -25.15
N ARG A 40 15.80 28.55 -24.61
CA ARG A 40 16.34 27.19 -24.68
C ARG A 40 15.72 26.22 -23.67
N GLU A 41 15.14 26.71 -22.57
CA GLU A 41 14.47 25.83 -21.59
C GLU A 41 13.01 25.49 -21.97
N SER A 42 12.41 26.22 -22.91
CA SER A 42 11.00 26.01 -23.28
C SER A 42 10.75 25.11 -24.49
N GLU A 43 11.78 24.74 -25.28
CA GLU A 43 11.62 23.90 -26.48
C GLU A 43 12.18 22.48 -26.35
N GLY A 44 12.72 22.12 -25.18
CA GLY A 44 13.08 20.74 -24.86
C GLY A 44 11.88 19.97 -24.31
N SER A 45 10.86 19.68 -25.11
CA SER A 45 9.98 18.54 -24.82
C SER A 45 10.83 17.29 -24.98
N VAL A 46 11.65 16.98 -23.98
CA VAL A 46 12.36 15.71 -23.89
C VAL A 46 11.27 14.66 -23.90
N ASP A 47 11.10 14.03 -25.06
CA ASP A 47 10.14 12.96 -25.26
C ASP A 47 10.63 11.79 -24.41
N CYS A 48 10.21 11.76 -23.15
CA CYS A 48 10.57 10.69 -22.22
C CYS A 48 10.14 9.36 -22.89
N PRO A 49 11.03 8.36 -22.99
CA PRO A 49 10.70 7.09 -23.62
C PRO A 49 9.59 6.38 -22.84
N THR A 50 8.87 5.48 -23.53
CA THR A 50 7.89 4.61 -22.83
C THR A 50 8.69 3.61 -22.00
N LEU A 51 8.41 3.54 -20.69
CA LEU A 51 9.14 2.64 -19.80
C LEU A 51 8.56 1.23 -19.93
N GLU A 52 9.38 0.28 -20.38
CA GLU A 52 9.06 -1.15 -20.35
C GLU A 52 9.23 -1.65 -18.92
N PHE A 53 8.11 -1.92 -18.24
CA PHE A 53 8.09 -2.32 -16.84
C PHE A 53 7.05 -3.41 -16.65
N GLU A 54 7.51 -4.56 -16.18
CA GLU A 54 6.65 -5.66 -15.78
C GLU A 54 6.29 -5.53 -14.30
N TYR A 55 5.00 -5.29 -14.05
CA TYR A 55 4.47 -5.25 -12.69
C TYR A 55 4.24 -6.68 -12.19
N GLY A 56 5.04 -7.12 -11.21
CA GLY A 56 4.90 -8.40 -10.51
C GLY A 56 4.78 -8.22 -9.00
N ASP A 57 4.63 -9.33 -8.27
CA ASP A 57 4.63 -9.30 -6.80
C ASP A 57 6.01 -9.03 -6.20
N ALA A 58 7.08 -9.46 -6.86
CA ALA A 58 8.48 -9.27 -6.46
C ALA A 58 9.37 -9.06 -7.70
N ASP A 59 10.60 -8.60 -7.48
CA ASP A 59 11.65 -8.55 -8.50
C ASP A 59 12.32 -9.92 -8.69
N GLY A 60 13.37 -9.99 -9.50
CA GLY A 60 14.18 -11.19 -9.67
C GLY A 60 14.83 -11.66 -8.36
N HIS A 61 15.03 -12.98 -8.24
CA HIS A 61 15.54 -13.62 -7.02
C HIS A 61 16.83 -12.96 -6.49
N ALA A 62 17.82 -12.74 -7.36
CA ALA A 62 19.07 -12.08 -6.99
C ALA A 62 18.85 -10.66 -6.45
N ALA A 63 17.98 -9.87 -7.09
CA ALA A 63 17.68 -8.50 -6.66
C ALA A 63 17.01 -8.50 -5.27
N GLU A 64 16.07 -9.41 -5.02
CA GLU A 64 15.38 -9.51 -3.73
C GLU A 64 16.31 -9.97 -2.59
N LEU A 65 17.31 -10.82 -2.88
CA LEU A 65 18.35 -11.16 -1.91
C LEU A 65 19.35 -10.02 -1.71
N SER A 66 19.69 -9.28 -2.76
CA SER A 66 20.58 -8.11 -2.69
C SER A 66 20.02 -7.01 -1.78
N GLU A 67 18.70 -6.78 -1.81
CA GLU A 67 18.07 -5.73 -1.00
C GLU A 67 18.14 -5.99 0.52
N LEU A 68 18.28 -7.26 0.92
CA LEU A 68 18.48 -7.64 2.32
C LEU A 68 19.69 -6.94 2.93
N TYR A 69 20.78 -6.83 2.16
CA TYR A 69 22.07 -6.32 2.63
C TYR A 69 22.22 -4.83 2.31
N SER A 70 22.75 -4.07 3.26
CA SER A 70 23.31 -2.73 2.98
C SER A 70 24.75 -2.87 2.48
N TYR A 71 25.26 -1.87 1.78
CA TYR A 71 26.65 -1.88 1.31
C TYR A 71 27.66 -1.67 2.44
N THR A 72 27.19 -1.19 3.59
CA THR A 72 27.96 -1.14 4.85
C THR A 72 28.17 -2.55 5.44
N GLU A 73 27.30 -3.52 5.16
CA GLU A 73 27.41 -4.92 5.63
C GLU A 73 28.42 -5.76 4.84
N ASN A 74 29.12 -5.21 3.84
CA ASN A 74 29.98 -5.99 2.96
C ASN A 74 31.09 -6.78 3.72
N LEU A 75 31.68 -6.20 4.77
CA LEU A 75 32.68 -6.89 5.61
C LEU A 75 32.09 -8.07 6.41
N GLU A 76 30.76 -8.10 6.59
CA GLU A 76 30.09 -9.18 7.32
C GLU A 76 30.12 -10.49 6.52
N PHE A 77 30.12 -10.46 5.19
CA PHE A 77 30.24 -11.67 4.37
C PHE A 77 31.53 -12.42 4.68
N THR A 78 32.66 -11.71 4.69
CA THR A 78 33.97 -12.30 5.03
C THR A 78 34.00 -12.80 6.48
N ASN A 79 33.39 -12.06 7.41
CA ASN A 79 33.32 -12.49 8.80
C ASN A 79 32.46 -13.75 8.98
N ASN A 80 31.34 -13.86 8.27
CA ASN A 80 30.46 -15.04 8.30
C ASN A 80 31.18 -16.27 7.75
N ARG A 81 31.85 -16.12 6.60
CA ARG A 81 32.71 -17.15 6.02
C ARG A 81 33.79 -17.61 7.00
N ARG A 82 34.50 -16.68 7.66
CA ARG A 82 35.53 -17.00 8.65
C ARG A 82 34.96 -17.82 9.81
N CYS A 83 33.82 -17.39 10.37
CA CYS A 83 33.18 -18.10 11.48
C CYS A 83 32.79 -19.54 11.08
N PHE A 84 32.29 -19.72 9.85
CA PHE A 84 32.00 -21.04 9.31
C PHE A 84 33.26 -21.89 9.14
N GLU A 85 34.29 -21.38 8.47
CA GLU A 85 35.51 -22.15 8.19
C GLU A 85 36.25 -22.56 9.46
N GLU A 86 36.29 -21.69 10.47
CA GLU A 86 36.88 -22.00 11.78
C GLU A 86 36.13 -23.13 12.49
N ASP A 87 34.80 -23.09 12.51
CA ASP A 87 33.98 -24.16 13.11
C ASP A 87 34.06 -25.45 12.28
N PHE A 88 33.89 -25.35 10.96
CA PHE A 88 33.87 -26.48 10.04
C PHE A 88 35.18 -27.28 10.05
N LYS A 89 36.34 -26.61 10.02
CA LYS A 89 37.66 -27.28 10.11
C LYS A 89 37.86 -28.07 11.40
N THR A 90 37.19 -27.69 12.49
CA THR A 90 37.29 -28.45 13.76
C THR A 90 36.43 -29.71 13.75
N GLN A 91 35.32 -29.72 13.01
CA GLN A 91 34.36 -30.81 12.99
C GLN A 91 34.59 -31.79 11.83
N VAL A 92 34.97 -31.26 10.65
CA VAL A 92 35.14 -32.00 9.41
C VAL A 92 36.56 -31.78 8.88
N GLN A 93 37.35 -32.85 8.82
CA GLN A 93 38.74 -32.77 8.37
C GLN A 93 38.88 -33.10 6.89
N GLY A 94 39.42 -32.16 6.11
CA GLY A 94 39.93 -32.41 4.76
C GLY A 94 38.87 -32.57 3.66
N LYS A 95 37.67 -32.05 3.86
CA LYS A 95 36.61 -31.98 2.84
C LYS A 95 36.00 -30.58 2.79
N GLU A 96 35.41 -30.23 1.67
CA GLU A 96 34.63 -28.99 1.50
C GLU A 96 33.13 -29.22 1.75
N TRP A 97 32.34 -28.16 1.98
CA TRP A 97 30.91 -28.29 2.26
C TRP A 97 30.15 -28.95 1.10
N LEU A 98 30.49 -28.55 -0.13
CA LEU A 98 29.87 -29.06 -1.35
C LEU A 98 30.23 -30.52 -1.66
N GLU A 99 31.31 -31.05 -1.07
CA GLU A 99 31.75 -32.44 -1.23
C GLU A 99 31.09 -33.41 -0.22
N LEU A 100 30.37 -32.88 0.77
CA LEU A 100 29.71 -33.69 1.78
C LEU A 100 28.41 -34.29 1.24
N GLU A 101 28.19 -35.57 1.56
CA GLU A 101 26.89 -36.22 1.41
C GLU A 101 25.84 -35.56 2.31
N GLU A 102 24.57 -35.60 1.89
CA GLU A 102 23.46 -34.94 2.60
C GLU A 102 23.37 -35.35 4.09
N ASP A 103 23.62 -36.62 4.42
CA ASP A 103 23.60 -37.09 5.82
C ASP A 103 24.72 -36.48 6.68
N ALA A 104 25.90 -36.26 6.10
CA ALA A 104 27.01 -35.58 6.78
C ALA A 104 26.74 -34.08 6.94
N GLN A 105 26.11 -33.45 5.93
CA GLN A 105 25.66 -32.06 6.02
C GLN A 105 24.61 -31.88 7.12
N LYS A 106 23.62 -32.78 7.21
CA LYS A 106 22.62 -32.81 8.30
C LYS A 106 23.27 -32.95 9.67
N ALA A 107 24.21 -33.88 9.83
CA ALA A 107 24.91 -34.08 11.10
C ALA A 107 25.69 -32.82 11.53
N TYR A 108 26.34 -32.13 10.58
CA TYR A 108 27.03 -30.88 10.88
C TYR A 108 26.06 -29.75 11.28
N ILE A 109 24.94 -29.60 10.56
CA ILE A 109 23.90 -28.61 10.89
C ILE A 109 23.32 -28.90 12.28
N MET A 110 23.03 -30.16 12.60
CA MET A 110 22.54 -30.53 13.93
C MET A 110 23.55 -30.11 15.02
N GLY A 111 24.84 -30.36 14.79
CA GLY A 111 25.89 -29.88 15.68
C GLY A 111 25.93 -28.34 15.81
N LEU A 112 25.67 -27.59 14.73
CA LEU A 112 25.54 -26.13 14.82
C LEU A 112 24.35 -25.73 15.69
N LEU A 113 23.20 -26.39 15.55
CA LEU A 113 22.01 -26.12 16.37
C LEU A 113 22.28 -26.39 17.86
N ASP A 114 22.92 -27.51 18.20
CA ASP A 114 23.33 -27.81 19.59
C ASP A 114 24.25 -26.71 20.15
N ARG A 115 25.14 -26.13 19.32
CA ARG A 115 26.04 -25.05 19.71
C ARG A 115 25.34 -23.68 19.82
N LEU A 116 24.16 -23.50 19.22
CA LEU A 116 23.34 -22.30 19.42
C LEU A 116 22.67 -22.26 20.80
N GLU A 117 22.48 -23.41 21.46
CA GLU A 117 21.87 -23.48 22.80
C GLU A 117 22.82 -23.06 23.94
N VAL A 118 24.05 -22.67 23.62
CA VAL A 118 25.06 -22.28 24.62
C VAL A 118 24.72 -20.93 25.27
N VAL A 119 24.98 -20.79 26.58
CA VAL A 119 24.70 -19.56 27.36
C VAL A 119 25.51 -18.34 26.87
N SER A 120 26.71 -18.55 26.36
CA SER A 120 27.61 -17.49 25.87
C SER A 120 27.10 -16.83 24.60
N ARG A 121 26.73 -15.54 24.69
CA ARG A 121 26.26 -14.71 23.58
C ARG A 121 27.24 -14.65 22.41
N GLU A 122 28.54 -14.45 22.69
CA GLU A 122 29.57 -14.37 21.65
C GLU A 122 29.69 -15.69 20.87
N ARG A 123 29.64 -16.83 21.57
CA ARG A 123 29.68 -18.15 20.92
C ARG A 123 28.44 -18.38 20.06
N ARG A 124 27.24 -18.07 20.58
CA ARG A 124 26.00 -18.15 19.79
C ARG A 124 26.06 -17.31 18.52
N LEU A 125 26.58 -16.07 18.61
CA LEU A 125 26.70 -15.20 17.45
C LEU A 125 27.66 -15.78 16.39
N LYS A 126 28.81 -16.36 16.79
CA LYS A 126 29.73 -17.01 15.84
C LYS A 126 29.05 -18.17 15.10
N VAL A 127 28.29 -18.99 15.82
CA VAL A 127 27.54 -20.10 15.23
C VAL A 127 26.41 -19.60 14.33
N ALA A 128 25.66 -18.57 14.75
CA ALA A 128 24.60 -17.96 13.93
C ALA A 128 25.16 -17.35 12.64
N ARG A 129 26.37 -16.77 12.68
CA ARG A 129 27.10 -16.32 11.49
C ARG A 129 27.51 -17.47 10.56
N ALA A 130 27.90 -18.61 11.12
CA ALA A 130 28.17 -19.81 10.32
C ALA A 130 26.90 -20.33 9.61
N VAL A 131 25.77 -20.36 10.30
CA VAL A 131 24.46 -20.68 9.71
C VAL A 131 24.07 -19.66 8.63
N LEU A 132 24.32 -18.37 8.86
CA LEU A 132 24.08 -17.33 7.86
C LEU A 132 24.93 -17.54 6.61
N TYR A 133 26.20 -17.92 6.74
CA TYR A 133 27.06 -18.25 5.60
C TYR A 133 26.51 -19.44 4.80
N LEU A 134 26.00 -20.49 5.47
CA LEU A 134 25.32 -21.60 4.81
C LEU A 134 24.08 -21.11 4.03
N ALA A 135 23.22 -20.30 4.66
CA ALA A 135 22.04 -19.73 4.02
C ALA A 135 22.39 -18.78 2.85
N GLN A 136 23.57 -18.13 2.89
CA GLN A 136 24.14 -17.32 1.81
C GLN A 136 24.71 -18.16 0.64
N GLY A 137 24.57 -19.48 0.69
CA GLY A 137 24.96 -20.36 -0.41
C GLY A 137 26.44 -20.66 -0.52
N THR A 138 27.17 -20.60 0.61
CA THR A 138 28.57 -21.07 0.69
C THR A 138 29.45 -20.55 -0.45
N PHE A 139 29.32 -19.25 -0.74
CA PHE A 139 29.90 -18.61 -1.92
C PHE A 139 31.42 -18.74 -2.05
N GLY A 140 32.14 -19.05 -0.97
CA GLY A 140 33.58 -19.30 -1.01
C GLY A 140 33.98 -20.54 -1.79
N GLU A 141 33.04 -21.43 -2.08
CA GLU A 141 33.20 -22.67 -2.86
C GLU A 141 32.49 -22.59 -4.24
N CYS A 142 32.03 -21.41 -4.65
CA CYS A 142 31.26 -21.21 -5.90
C CYS A 142 32.01 -20.31 -6.90
N ASP A 143 31.91 -20.64 -8.19
CA ASP A 143 32.54 -19.87 -9.28
C ASP A 143 31.58 -18.88 -9.96
N SER A 144 30.27 -19.03 -9.76
CA SER A 144 29.25 -18.21 -10.43
C SER A 144 28.11 -17.78 -9.52
N GLU A 145 27.44 -16.67 -9.89
CA GLU A 145 26.28 -16.15 -9.17
C GLU A 145 25.11 -17.15 -9.16
N VAL A 146 24.99 -17.93 -10.24
CA VAL A 146 23.96 -18.95 -10.38
C VAL A 146 24.18 -20.07 -9.38
N ASP A 147 25.44 -20.48 -9.17
CA ASP A 147 25.80 -21.53 -8.21
C ASP A 147 25.53 -21.06 -6.77
N VAL A 148 25.90 -19.82 -6.42
CA VAL A 148 25.61 -19.26 -5.10
C VAL A 148 24.10 -19.26 -4.81
N LEU A 149 23.28 -18.85 -5.78
CA LEU A 149 21.82 -18.87 -5.62
C LEU A 149 21.26 -20.29 -5.56
N HIS A 150 21.85 -21.23 -6.28
CA HIS A 150 21.48 -22.64 -6.22
C HIS A 150 21.75 -23.22 -4.84
N TRP A 151 22.97 -23.05 -4.32
CA TRP A 151 23.38 -23.56 -3.02
C TRP A 151 22.71 -22.82 -1.86
N SER A 152 22.44 -21.51 -1.98
CA SER A 152 21.65 -20.76 -1.01
C SER A 152 20.27 -21.38 -0.84
N ARG A 153 19.62 -21.74 -1.96
CA ARG A 153 18.33 -22.42 -1.95
C ARG A 153 18.41 -23.82 -1.34
N TYR A 154 19.35 -24.64 -1.79
CA TYR A 154 19.56 -26.00 -1.27
C TYR A 154 19.79 -25.98 0.25
N ASN A 155 20.73 -25.15 0.71
CA ASN A 155 21.06 -25.01 2.12
C ASN A 155 19.87 -24.50 2.93
N CYS A 156 19.05 -23.56 2.41
CA CYS A 156 17.86 -23.10 3.11
C CYS A 156 16.82 -24.22 3.32
N PHE A 157 16.59 -25.09 2.32
CA PHE A 157 15.73 -26.26 2.49
C PHE A 157 16.29 -27.24 3.52
N LEU A 158 17.60 -27.49 3.49
CA LEU A 158 18.25 -28.38 4.44
C LEU A 158 18.19 -27.84 5.87
N LEU A 159 18.47 -26.55 6.06
CA LEU A 159 18.37 -25.85 7.35
C LEU A 159 16.94 -25.93 7.91
N TYR A 160 15.92 -25.72 7.06
CA TYR A 160 14.52 -25.84 7.47
C TYR A 160 14.19 -27.27 7.91
N GLN A 161 14.60 -28.30 7.16
CA GLN A 161 14.38 -29.70 7.53
C GLN A 161 15.02 -30.07 8.87
N MET A 162 16.13 -29.44 9.23
CA MET A 162 16.82 -29.66 10.51
C MET A 162 16.24 -28.85 11.67
N GLY A 163 15.15 -28.08 11.49
CA GLY A 163 14.52 -27.30 12.55
C GLY A 163 15.17 -25.95 12.83
N THR A 164 16.04 -25.46 11.94
CA THR A 164 16.77 -24.19 12.13
C THR A 164 15.83 -23.00 12.30
N PHE A 165 14.68 -22.99 11.61
CA PHE A 165 13.75 -21.86 11.68
C PHE A 165 13.20 -21.67 13.11
N SER A 166 12.78 -22.76 13.74
CA SER A 166 12.22 -22.75 15.10
C SER A 166 13.28 -22.30 16.12
N THR A 167 14.51 -22.81 16.04
CA THR A 167 15.62 -22.34 16.88
C THR A 167 15.90 -20.84 16.69
N PHE A 168 15.91 -20.35 15.45
CA PHE A 168 16.12 -18.92 15.18
C PHE A 168 14.97 -18.04 15.63
N LEU A 169 13.74 -18.56 15.61
CA LEU A 169 12.56 -17.87 16.14
C LEU A 169 12.66 -17.69 17.66
N GLU A 170 13.09 -18.71 18.39
CA GLU A 170 13.34 -18.63 19.83
C GLU A 170 14.44 -17.61 20.15
N LEU A 171 15.57 -17.67 19.43
CA LEU A 171 16.65 -16.70 19.57
C LEU A 171 16.19 -15.27 19.26
N LEU A 172 15.32 -15.10 18.26
CA LEU A 172 14.74 -13.80 17.92
C LEU A 172 13.86 -13.28 19.05
N HIS A 173 13.00 -14.11 19.66
CA HIS A 173 12.22 -13.73 20.83
C HIS A 173 13.12 -13.27 21.98
N MET A 174 14.17 -14.04 22.29
CA MET A 174 15.13 -13.69 23.34
C MET A 174 15.81 -12.33 23.08
N GLU A 175 16.21 -12.05 21.83
CA GLU A 175 16.90 -10.80 21.50
C GLU A 175 15.94 -9.60 21.38
N ILE A 176 14.67 -9.81 21.02
CA ILE A 176 13.63 -8.77 21.05
C ILE A 176 13.39 -8.25 22.47
N ASP A 177 13.45 -9.13 23.47
CA ASP A 177 13.21 -8.79 24.88
C ASP A 177 14.51 -8.40 25.63
N ASN A 178 15.64 -8.34 24.93
CA ASN A 178 16.94 -7.96 25.48
C ASN A 178 16.99 -6.48 25.86
N SER A 179 16.68 -6.20 27.12
CA SER A 179 16.65 -4.84 27.69
C SER A 179 18.02 -4.13 27.68
N GLN A 180 19.14 -4.88 27.66
CA GLN A 180 20.48 -4.30 27.65
C GLN A 180 20.81 -3.63 26.32
N ALA A 181 20.48 -4.29 25.20
CA ALA A 181 20.68 -3.75 23.85
C ALA A 181 19.87 -2.46 23.66
N CYS A 182 18.60 -2.47 24.09
CA CYS A 182 17.74 -1.29 24.11
C CYS A 182 18.35 -0.14 24.93
N SER A 183 18.75 -0.42 26.17
CA SER A 183 19.31 0.60 27.08
C SER A 183 20.61 1.21 26.56
N SER A 184 21.45 0.41 25.90
CA SER A 184 22.68 0.88 25.26
C SER A 184 22.38 1.81 24.08
N ALA A 185 21.48 1.39 23.19
CA ALA A 185 21.10 2.15 22.00
C ALA A 185 20.46 3.51 22.35
N LEU A 186 19.63 3.56 23.40
CA LEU A 186 19.00 4.79 23.87
C LEU A 186 19.98 5.82 24.44
N ARG A 187 21.13 5.36 24.95
CA ARG A 187 22.17 6.25 25.50
C ARG A 187 23.13 6.79 24.43
N LYS A 188 23.23 6.13 23.28
CA LYS A 188 24.13 6.53 22.20
C LYS A 188 23.55 7.71 21.40
N PRO A 189 24.36 8.73 21.06
CA PRO A 189 23.90 9.86 20.23
C PRO A 189 23.45 9.44 18.81
N ALA A 190 24.07 8.39 18.29
CA ALA A 190 23.75 7.79 17.00
C ALA A 190 23.89 6.27 17.12
N VAL A 191 22.82 5.56 16.79
CA VAL A 191 22.78 4.10 16.70
C VAL A 191 23.34 3.68 15.33
N SER A 192 24.20 2.66 15.31
CA SER A 192 24.85 2.16 14.09
C SER A 192 24.54 0.68 13.86
N ILE A 193 25.01 0.14 12.74
CA ILE A 193 24.87 -1.29 12.41
C ILE A 193 25.50 -2.24 13.46
N ALA A 194 26.42 -1.74 14.28
CA ALA A 194 27.08 -2.51 15.34
C ALA A 194 26.11 -2.85 16.48
N ASP A 195 25.15 -1.95 16.76
CA ASP A 195 24.17 -2.09 17.84
C ASP A 195 23.09 -3.14 17.55
N SER A 196 22.94 -3.54 16.29
CA SER A 196 21.89 -4.44 15.80
C SER A 196 22.41 -5.77 15.25
N THR A 197 23.70 -6.06 15.45
CA THR A 197 24.41 -7.17 14.79
C THR A 197 23.69 -8.52 14.93
N GLU A 198 23.26 -8.89 16.15
CA GLU A 198 22.58 -10.17 16.38
C GLU A 198 21.22 -10.22 15.68
N LEU A 199 20.37 -9.20 15.88
CA LEU A 199 19.09 -9.10 15.18
C LEU A 199 19.28 -9.13 13.66
N ARG A 200 20.30 -8.45 13.12
CA ARG A 200 20.61 -8.47 11.68
C ARG A 200 20.95 -9.87 11.20
N VAL A 201 21.77 -10.63 11.94
CA VAL A 201 22.14 -12.01 11.58
C VAL A 201 20.90 -12.92 11.61
N LEU A 202 20.13 -12.89 12.71
CA LEU A 202 18.93 -13.72 12.87
C LEU A 202 17.89 -13.43 11.77
N LEU A 203 17.54 -12.15 11.58
CA LEU A 203 16.56 -11.74 10.56
C LEU A 203 17.06 -12.04 9.14
N SER A 204 18.37 -11.99 8.89
CA SER A 204 18.93 -12.33 7.58
C SER A 204 18.78 -13.82 7.28
N VAL A 205 19.07 -14.71 8.25
CA VAL A 205 18.83 -16.16 8.09
C VAL A 205 17.35 -16.43 7.83
N MET A 206 16.46 -15.86 8.65
CA MET A 206 15.02 -16.07 8.49
C MET A 206 14.50 -15.53 7.15
N TYR A 207 14.99 -14.37 6.69
CA TYR A 207 14.65 -13.84 5.37
C TYR A 207 15.12 -14.74 4.23
N LEU A 208 16.37 -15.22 4.27
CA LEU A 208 16.90 -16.12 3.26
C LEU A 208 16.10 -17.42 3.19
N MET A 209 15.75 -17.99 4.34
CA MET A 209 14.92 -19.20 4.41
C MET A 209 13.53 -18.94 3.80
N VAL A 210 12.84 -17.88 4.22
CA VAL A 210 11.51 -17.54 3.71
C VAL A 210 11.55 -17.28 2.20
N GLU A 211 12.48 -16.46 1.71
CA GLU A 211 12.51 -16.10 0.28
C GLU A 211 12.94 -17.27 -0.61
N ASN A 212 13.92 -18.07 -0.20
CA ASN A 212 14.36 -19.23 -0.99
C ASN A 212 13.30 -20.34 -1.05
N ILE A 213 12.63 -20.64 0.07
CA ILE A 213 11.64 -21.71 0.16
C ILE A 213 10.32 -21.31 -0.51
N ARG A 214 9.90 -20.04 -0.35
CA ARG A 214 8.66 -19.49 -0.97
C ARG A 214 8.66 -19.61 -2.50
N LEU A 215 9.81 -19.41 -3.15
CA LEU A 215 9.90 -19.43 -4.60
C LEU A 215 9.69 -20.84 -5.14
N GLU A 216 8.62 -21.04 -5.92
CA GLU A 216 8.33 -22.30 -6.60
C GLU A 216 9.06 -22.39 -7.95
N ARG A 217 9.65 -23.55 -8.24
CA ARG A 217 10.24 -23.89 -9.54
C ARG A 217 9.69 -25.23 -10.01
N GLU A 218 9.44 -25.36 -11.31
CA GLU A 218 8.92 -26.60 -11.90
C GLU A 218 9.84 -27.82 -11.63
N THR A 219 11.15 -27.57 -11.57
CA THR A 219 12.19 -28.56 -11.31
C THR A 219 12.32 -28.98 -9.85
N ASP A 220 11.51 -28.45 -8.94
CA ASP A 220 11.64 -28.76 -7.51
C ASP A 220 11.30 -30.23 -7.20
N PRO A 221 12.13 -30.92 -6.41
CA PRO A 221 11.82 -32.27 -5.91
C PRO A 221 10.51 -32.32 -5.11
N CYS A 222 9.85 -33.48 -5.09
CA CYS A 222 8.61 -33.67 -4.34
C CYS A 222 8.77 -33.33 -2.85
N GLY A 223 9.90 -33.71 -2.22
CA GLY A 223 10.19 -33.40 -0.82
C GLY A 223 10.26 -31.89 -0.54
N TRP A 224 10.73 -31.08 -1.51
CA TRP A 224 10.79 -29.62 -1.36
C TRP A 224 9.41 -28.97 -1.46
N ARG A 225 8.52 -29.50 -2.31
CA ARG A 225 7.13 -29.03 -2.37
C ARG A 225 6.41 -29.30 -1.06
N THR A 226 6.54 -30.51 -0.51
CA THR A 226 5.97 -30.84 0.80
C THR A 226 6.55 -29.96 1.89
N ALA A 227 7.88 -29.79 1.96
CA ALA A 227 8.54 -28.96 2.95
C ALA A 227 8.09 -27.49 2.87
N ARG A 228 7.94 -26.93 1.66
CA ARG A 228 7.41 -25.58 1.45
C ARG A 228 6.00 -25.44 2.01
N GLU A 229 5.15 -26.43 1.77
CA GLU A 229 3.75 -26.37 2.16
C GLU A 229 3.62 -26.48 3.68
N THR A 230 4.40 -27.36 4.31
CA THR A 230 4.55 -27.41 5.77
C THR A 230 5.05 -26.07 6.32
N PHE A 231 6.08 -25.47 5.70
CA PHE A 231 6.63 -24.20 6.18
C PHE A 231 5.62 -23.06 6.05
N ARG A 232 4.86 -23.04 4.95
CA ARG A 232 3.78 -22.07 4.76
C ARG A 232 2.71 -22.22 5.84
N THR A 233 2.35 -23.44 6.22
CA THR A 233 1.41 -23.68 7.33
C THR A 233 2.00 -23.25 8.67
N GLU A 234 3.25 -23.56 8.97
CA GLU A 234 3.91 -23.14 10.22
C GLU A 234 3.95 -21.61 10.37
N LEU A 235 4.24 -20.88 9.28
CA LEU A 235 4.22 -19.41 9.28
C LEU A 235 2.81 -18.82 9.45
N SER A 236 1.77 -19.56 9.05
CA SER A 236 0.38 -19.11 9.09
C SER A 236 -0.30 -19.43 10.42
N PHE A 237 0.04 -20.58 11.02
CA PHE A 237 -0.55 -21.12 12.24
C PHE A 237 0.59 -21.37 13.23
N SER A 238 0.68 -20.57 14.29
CA SER A 238 1.71 -20.76 15.32
C SER A 238 1.54 -22.12 15.96
N MET A 239 2.57 -22.97 15.89
CA MET A 239 2.55 -24.27 16.59
C MET A 239 2.70 -24.13 18.10
N HIS A 240 3.27 -23.01 18.58
CA HIS A 240 3.68 -22.84 19.98
C HIS A 240 3.15 -21.58 20.68
N ASN A 241 2.90 -20.47 19.96
CA ASN A 241 2.68 -19.15 20.57
C ASN A 241 1.30 -18.52 20.27
N GLU A 242 0.30 -19.28 19.80
CA GLU A 242 -1.05 -18.84 19.35
C GLU A 242 -1.07 -17.78 18.22
N GLU A 243 0.02 -17.03 18.01
CA GLU A 243 0.10 -15.90 17.11
C GLU A 243 0.95 -16.19 15.86
N PRO A 244 0.46 -15.89 14.64
CA PRO A 244 1.23 -15.99 13.41
C PRO A 244 2.53 -15.19 13.45
N PHE A 245 3.59 -15.68 12.78
CA PHE A 245 4.90 -15.01 12.75
C PHE A 245 4.85 -13.55 12.22
N ALA A 246 3.89 -13.25 11.34
CA ALA A 246 3.67 -11.89 10.86
C ALA A 246 3.32 -10.91 12.01
N LEU A 247 2.59 -11.35 13.05
CA LEU A 247 2.25 -10.51 14.20
C LEU A 247 3.47 -10.14 15.03
N LEU A 248 4.39 -11.09 15.23
CA LEU A 248 5.68 -10.82 15.88
C LEU A 248 6.42 -9.70 15.14
N LEU A 249 6.49 -9.76 13.80
CA LEU A 249 7.15 -8.73 13.00
C LEU A 249 6.41 -7.39 13.05
N PHE A 250 5.08 -7.38 13.04
CA PHE A 250 4.29 -6.16 13.28
C PHE A 250 4.56 -5.55 14.67
N SER A 251 4.73 -6.40 15.69
CA SER A 251 5.11 -5.96 17.04
C SER A 251 6.50 -5.32 17.06
N MET A 252 7.46 -5.85 16.30
CA MET A 252 8.78 -5.23 16.17
C MET A 252 8.69 -3.86 15.50
N VAL A 253 7.87 -3.73 14.45
CA VAL A 253 7.64 -2.45 13.75
C VAL A 253 7.06 -1.39 14.70
N THR A 254 6.12 -1.77 15.57
CA THR A 254 5.54 -0.85 16.56
C THR A 254 6.48 -0.51 17.71
N LYS A 255 7.26 -1.49 18.23
CA LYS A 255 8.34 -1.27 19.21
C LYS A 255 9.42 -0.31 18.67
N PHE A 256 9.78 -0.43 17.39
CA PHE A 256 10.69 0.51 16.74
C PHE A 256 10.08 1.92 16.62
N CYS A 257 8.84 2.02 16.12
CA CYS A 257 8.17 3.31 15.91
C CYS A 257 7.84 4.08 17.19
N SER A 258 7.64 3.39 18.31
CA SER A 258 7.43 4.00 19.62
C SER A 258 8.71 4.51 20.26
N GLY A 259 9.88 4.22 19.67
CA GLY A 259 11.18 4.57 20.23
C GLY A 259 11.66 3.63 21.34
N LEU A 260 10.89 2.57 21.64
CA LEU A 260 11.28 1.55 22.63
C LEU A 260 12.44 0.69 22.16
N ALA A 261 12.62 0.51 20.84
CA ALA A 261 13.69 -0.31 20.28
C ALA A 261 14.34 0.35 19.04
N PRO A 262 15.11 1.45 19.21
CA PRO A 262 15.68 2.20 18.08
C PRO A 262 16.78 1.45 17.32
N HIS A 263 17.32 0.37 17.90
CA HIS A 263 18.36 -0.47 17.30
C HIS A 263 17.81 -1.55 16.37
N PHE A 264 16.49 -1.73 16.27
CA PHE A 264 15.94 -2.76 15.38
C PHE A 264 16.28 -2.44 13.91
N PRO A 265 16.78 -3.42 13.13
CA PRO A 265 17.10 -3.23 11.73
C PRO A 265 15.82 -3.21 10.89
N ILE A 266 15.14 -2.06 10.89
CA ILE A 266 13.76 -1.92 10.42
C ILE A 266 13.57 -2.33 8.96
N LYS A 267 14.59 -2.14 8.10
CA LYS A 267 14.55 -2.61 6.70
C LYS A 267 14.38 -4.12 6.63
N LYS A 268 15.20 -4.88 7.38
CA LYS A 268 15.16 -6.35 7.39
C LYS A 268 13.83 -6.86 7.96
N VAL A 269 13.32 -6.23 9.01
CA VAL A 269 11.99 -6.55 9.59
C VAL A 269 10.88 -6.34 8.57
N LEU A 270 10.86 -5.21 7.87
CA LEU A 270 9.82 -4.89 6.87
C LEU A 270 9.89 -5.79 5.63
N LEU A 271 11.10 -6.09 5.16
CA LEU A 271 11.32 -7.03 4.07
C LEU A 271 10.80 -8.41 4.44
N LEU A 272 11.20 -8.94 5.60
CA LEU A 272 10.74 -10.24 6.09
C LEU A 272 9.23 -10.26 6.27
N LEU A 273 8.64 -9.24 6.91
CA LEU A 273 7.20 -9.13 7.10
C LEU A 273 6.45 -9.18 5.77
N TRP A 274 6.92 -8.43 4.78
CA TRP A 274 6.33 -8.45 3.45
C TRP A 274 6.41 -9.83 2.81
N LYS A 275 7.57 -10.49 2.84
CA LYS A 275 7.73 -11.83 2.25
C LYS A 275 6.90 -12.89 2.97
N VAL A 276 6.80 -12.83 4.29
CA VAL A 276 5.94 -13.73 5.09
C VAL A 276 4.47 -13.54 4.73
N VAL A 277 3.98 -12.29 4.65
CA VAL A 277 2.59 -12.03 4.24
C VAL A 277 2.34 -12.47 2.80
N MET A 278 3.30 -12.27 1.89
CA MET A 278 3.21 -12.75 0.52
C MET A 278 3.20 -14.29 0.45
N PHE A 279 3.99 -14.97 1.27
CA PHE A 279 4.08 -16.43 1.27
C PHE A 279 2.83 -17.07 1.86
N THR A 280 2.37 -16.59 3.01
CA THR A 280 1.21 -17.13 3.73
C THR A 280 -0.09 -16.86 2.97
N LEU A 281 -0.37 -15.60 2.61
CA LEU A 281 -1.62 -15.21 1.95
C LEU A 281 -1.59 -15.38 0.42
N GLY A 282 -0.41 -15.35 -0.19
CA GLY A 282 -0.20 -15.41 -1.64
C GLY A 282 -0.11 -14.04 -2.33
N GLY A 283 0.46 -14.05 -3.54
CA GLY A 283 0.62 -12.88 -4.40
C GLY A 283 -0.65 -12.47 -5.15
N PHE A 284 -0.52 -11.53 -6.09
CA PHE A 284 -1.63 -11.01 -6.89
C PHE A 284 -2.26 -12.03 -7.83
N GLU A 285 -1.47 -12.95 -8.39
CA GLU A 285 -1.99 -14.03 -9.23
C GLU A 285 -2.81 -15.03 -8.41
N HIS A 286 -2.27 -15.49 -7.29
CA HIS A 286 -2.99 -16.36 -6.35
C HIS A 286 -4.29 -15.72 -5.86
N LEU A 287 -4.26 -14.43 -5.47
CA LEU A 287 -5.44 -13.68 -5.09
C LEU A 287 -6.49 -13.61 -6.23
N GLN A 288 -6.06 -13.47 -7.47
CA GLN A 288 -6.96 -13.45 -8.61
C GLN A 288 -7.64 -14.82 -8.80
N THR A 289 -6.91 -15.91 -8.61
CA THR A 289 -7.46 -17.28 -8.59
C THR A 289 -8.47 -17.46 -7.46
N LEU A 290 -8.13 -17.08 -6.22
CA LEU A 290 -9.04 -17.12 -5.08
C LEU A 290 -10.31 -16.31 -5.34
N LYS A 291 -10.18 -15.15 -6.00
CA LYS A 291 -11.33 -14.32 -6.35
C LYS A 291 -12.22 -14.98 -7.39
N VAL A 292 -11.67 -15.71 -8.36
CA VAL A 292 -12.47 -16.46 -9.34
C VAL A 292 -13.20 -17.60 -8.63
N GLN A 293 -12.52 -18.34 -7.76
CA GLN A 293 -13.11 -19.40 -6.94
C GLN A 293 -14.26 -18.87 -6.07
N LYS A 294 -14.01 -17.79 -5.32
CA LYS A 294 -15.03 -17.18 -4.45
C LYS A 294 -16.24 -16.67 -5.21
N ARG A 295 -16.07 -16.23 -6.46
CA ARG A 295 -17.21 -15.86 -7.32
C ARG A 295 -18.02 -17.08 -7.74
N ALA A 296 -17.35 -18.18 -8.08
CA ALA A 296 -18.02 -19.43 -8.43
C ALA A 296 -18.81 -19.99 -7.24
N GLU A 297 -18.23 -20.00 -6.04
CA GLU A 297 -18.91 -20.38 -4.79
C GLU A 297 -20.18 -19.57 -4.54
N LEU A 298 -20.12 -18.25 -4.78
CA LEU A 298 -21.26 -17.34 -4.61
C LEU A 298 -22.23 -17.32 -5.80
N GLY A 299 -22.09 -18.23 -6.78
CA GLY A 299 -22.95 -18.29 -7.97
C GLY A 299 -22.85 -17.04 -8.88
N LEU A 300 -21.77 -16.27 -8.76
CA LEU A 300 -21.57 -15.04 -9.53
C LEU A 300 -20.89 -15.34 -10.87
N PRO A 301 -21.22 -14.59 -11.94
CA PRO A 301 -20.60 -14.80 -13.25
C PRO A 301 -19.08 -14.57 -13.21
N PRO A 302 -18.30 -15.27 -14.04
CA PRO A 302 -16.86 -15.08 -14.11
C PRO A 302 -16.52 -13.65 -14.52
N LEU A 303 -15.30 -13.21 -14.17
CA LEU A 303 -14.82 -11.90 -14.58
C LEU A 303 -14.50 -11.93 -16.08
N ALA A 304 -15.11 -11.04 -16.85
CA ALA A 304 -14.85 -10.94 -18.28
C ALA A 304 -13.38 -10.61 -18.64
N GLU A 305 -12.66 -9.96 -17.73
CA GLU A 305 -11.35 -9.36 -18.00
C GLU A 305 -10.47 -9.38 -16.74
N ASP A 306 -9.19 -9.75 -16.89
CA ASP A 306 -8.17 -9.45 -15.88
C ASP A 306 -7.65 -8.03 -16.06
N SER A 307 -7.79 -7.23 -15.00
CA SER A 307 -7.31 -5.86 -14.98
C SER A 307 -5.80 -5.69 -15.19
N ILE A 308 -4.97 -6.66 -14.80
CA ILE A 308 -3.52 -6.55 -14.99
C ILE A 308 -3.19 -6.84 -16.45
N GLN A 309 -3.74 -7.90 -17.04
CA GLN A 309 -3.53 -8.22 -18.45
C GLN A 309 -4.04 -7.14 -19.40
N VAL A 310 -5.23 -6.58 -19.13
CA VAL A 310 -5.76 -5.47 -19.92
C VAL A 310 -4.85 -4.25 -19.85
N VAL A 311 -4.16 -4.01 -18.73
CA VAL A 311 -3.21 -2.90 -18.60
C VAL A 311 -1.90 -3.17 -19.32
N LYS A 312 -1.41 -4.42 -19.31
CA LYS A 312 -0.21 -4.82 -20.04
C LYS A 312 -0.33 -4.54 -21.54
N SER A 313 -1.53 -4.65 -22.12
CA SER A 313 -1.77 -4.33 -23.53
C SER A 313 -2.01 -2.84 -23.83
N MET A 314 -2.11 -1.98 -22.80
CA MET A 314 -2.31 -0.55 -23.02
C MET A 314 -1.00 0.19 -23.25
N ARG A 315 -1.00 1.05 -24.27
CA ARG A 315 0.04 2.08 -24.42
C ARG A 315 -0.18 3.24 -23.45
N ALA A 316 0.90 3.81 -22.92
CA ALA A 316 0.88 5.06 -22.18
C ALA A 316 0.30 6.20 -23.03
N ALA A 317 -0.48 7.08 -22.42
CA ALA A 317 -0.97 8.30 -23.02
C ALA A 317 0.13 9.38 -23.07
N SER A 318 0.08 10.23 -24.10
CA SER A 318 0.98 11.37 -24.21
C SER A 318 0.71 12.36 -23.07
N PRO A 319 1.75 12.89 -22.40
CA PRO A 319 1.59 13.87 -21.34
C PRO A 319 0.80 15.11 -21.81
N PRO A 320 -0.03 15.72 -20.97
CA PRO A 320 -0.70 16.98 -21.32
C PRO A 320 0.35 18.09 -21.51
N SER A 321 0.26 18.83 -22.62
CA SER A 321 1.09 20.01 -22.90
C SER A 321 0.87 21.06 -21.81
N TYR A 322 1.94 21.49 -21.14
CA TYR A 322 1.89 22.58 -20.17
C TYR A 322 1.96 23.91 -20.93
N THR A 323 0.84 24.61 -21.06
CA THR A 323 0.88 26.07 -21.16
C THR A 323 1.07 26.59 -19.73
N LEU A 324 2.12 27.37 -19.51
CA LEU A 324 2.35 28.04 -18.22
C LEU A 324 1.14 28.94 -17.91
N ASP A 325 0.30 28.54 -16.97
CA ASP A 325 -0.76 29.38 -16.37
C ASP A 325 -0.13 30.46 -15.45
N LEU A 326 0.83 31.24 -15.96
CA LEU A 326 1.23 32.52 -15.37
C LEU A 326 0.68 33.63 -16.28
N GLY A 327 -0.60 33.97 -16.10
CA GLY A 327 -1.23 34.98 -16.95
C GLY A 327 -2.53 35.63 -16.45
N GLU A 328 -3.04 35.31 -15.26
CA GLU A 328 -4.30 35.90 -14.75
C GLU A 328 -4.13 36.71 -13.46
N SER A 329 -3.00 37.39 -13.32
CA SER A 329 -2.83 38.42 -12.28
C SER A 329 -1.99 39.56 -12.77
N GLN A 330 -2.50 40.32 -13.75
CA GLN A 330 -2.31 41.77 -13.93
C GLN A 330 -2.90 42.22 -15.27
N LEU A 331 -3.42 43.45 -15.28
CA LEU A 331 -3.87 44.25 -16.44
C LEU A 331 -5.34 44.10 -16.87
N ALA A 332 -6.26 44.52 -15.99
CA ALA A 332 -7.43 45.28 -16.43
C ALA A 332 -7.52 46.56 -15.57
N PRO A 333 -7.39 47.77 -16.15
CA PRO A 333 -7.37 49.02 -15.39
C PRO A 333 -8.78 49.36 -14.85
N PRO A 334 -8.86 50.07 -13.72
CA PRO A 334 -10.07 50.08 -12.89
C PRO A 334 -11.14 51.02 -13.45
N PRO A 335 -12.41 50.57 -13.53
CA PRO A 335 -13.51 51.47 -13.82
C PRO A 335 -13.77 52.36 -12.60
N SER A 336 -13.79 53.67 -12.86
CA SER A 336 -14.03 54.71 -11.89
C SER A 336 -15.45 54.66 -11.30
N LYS A 337 -15.50 54.46 -9.98
CA LYS A 337 -16.41 55.08 -9.01
C LYS A 337 -17.91 55.14 -9.39
N LEU A 338 -18.67 54.13 -8.95
CA LEU A 338 -20.02 54.33 -8.40
C LEU A 338 -20.14 53.59 -7.06
N ARG A 339 -20.80 54.27 -6.12
CA ARG A 339 -20.66 54.21 -4.67
C ARG A 339 -21.86 53.44 -4.10
N GLY A 340 -21.66 52.36 -3.36
CA GLY A 340 -22.75 51.63 -2.70
C GLY A 340 -22.25 50.59 -1.70
N ARG A 341 -22.44 50.87 -0.41
CA ARG A 341 -22.07 50.07 0.77
C ARG A 341 -22.59 48.63 0.74
N ARG A 342 -21.72 47.66 1.10
CA ARG A 342 -21.89 46.73 2.24
C ARG A 342 -20.55 46.01 2.46
N GLY A 343 -19.96 46.21 3.63
CA GLY A 343 -18.62 45.74 3.96
C GLY A 343 -18.59 44.23 4.18
N SER A 344 -17.95 43.50 3.26
CA SER A 344 -17.55 42.12 3.49
C SER A 344 -16.07 42.11 3.87
N ARG A 345 -15.83 41.85 5.15
CA ARG A 345 -14.52 41.75 5.79
C ARG A 345 -13.82 40.50 5.23
N ARG A 346 -12.97 40.69 4.21
CA ARG A 346 -12.04 39.66 3.71
C ARG A 346 -11.13 39.21 4.87
N GLN A 347 -11.48 38.11 5.53
CA GLN A 347 -10.54 37.36 6.34
C GLN A 347 -9.59 36.65 5.39
N LEU A 348 -8.37 37.17 5.36
CA LEU A 348 -7.21 36.59 4.70
C LEU A 348 -6.91 35.25 5.40
N LEU A 349 -7.11 34.13 4.71
CA LEU A 349 -6.76 32.79 5.19
C LEU A 349 -5.28 32.77 5.62
N THR A 350 -5.07 32.92 6.92
CA THR A 350 -3.77 32.79 7.55
C THR A 350 -3.60 31.30 7.85
N LYS A 351 -2.43 30.77 7.50
CA LYS A 351 -1.98 29.38 7.72
C LYS A 351 -2.68 28.73 8.91
N GLN A 352 -3.69 27.92 8.64
CA GLN A 352 -4.32 27.08 9.64
C GLN A 352 -3.63 25.73 9.55
N ASP A 353 -2.77 25.44 10.53
CA ASP A 353 -2.33 24.09 10.85
C ASP A 353 -3.57 23.32 11.33
N SER A 354 -4.44 22.93 10.38
CA SER A 354 -5.62 22.12 10.64
C SER A 354 -5.20 20.67 10.82
N LEU A 355 -4.63 20.35 11.98
CA LEU A 355 -4.29 18.97 12.36
C LEU A 355 -5.14 18.42 13.52
N ASP A 356 -5.87 19.25 14.27
CA ASP A 356 -6.50 18.79 15.52
C ASP A 356 -8.05 18.78 15.52
N ILE A 357 -8.73 19.01 14.40
CA ILE A 357 -10.21 19.00 14.37
C ILE A 357 -10.82 17.57 14.34
N TYR A 358 -10.00 16.52 14.22
CA TYR A 358 -10.51 15.13 14.22
C TYR A 358 -10.54 14.45 15.59
N ASN A 359 -9.99 15.07 16.64
CA ASN A 359 -10.11 14.57 18.00
C ASN A 359 -11.03 15.49 18.81
N GLU A 360 -12.04 14.88 19.44
CA GLU A 360 -12.92 15.48 20.44
C GLU A 360 -14.01 16.44 19.94
N ARG A 361 -15.13 15.86 19.51
CA ARG A 361 -16.44 16.37 19.95
C ARG A 361 -17.24 15.22 20.52
N ASP A 362 -17.16 15.13 21.84
CA ASP A 362 -17.98 14.29 22.70
C ASP A 362 -19.48 14.55 22.44
N LEU A 363 -20.22 13.47 22.25
CA LEU A 363 -21.53 13.39 21.60
C LEU A 363 -22.70 13.61 22.58
N PHE A 364 -22.50 14.49 23.57
CA PHE A 364 -23.53 14.84 24.56
C PHE A 364 -23.70 16.35 24.70
N LYS A 365 -24.21 17.00 23.64
CA LYS A 365 -24.96 18.24 23.79
C LYS A 365 -26.22 18.21 22.94
N THR A 366 -27.30 17.93 23.65
CA THR A 366 -28.71 17.96 23.31
C THR A 366 -29.13 19.32 22.71
N GLU A 367 -29.77 19.23 21.54
CA GLU A 367 -30.89 20.00 20.98
C GLU A 367 -31.04 21.52 21.21
N GLU A 368 -31.31 22.25 20.11
CA GLU A 368 -32.66 22.83 19.85
C GLU A 368 -32.77 23.37 18.40
N PRO A 369 -33.99 23.41 17.79
CA PRO A 369 -34.20 23.55 16.35
C PRO A 369 -34.49 24.99 15.92
N ALA A 370 -34.06 25.37 14.70
CA ALA A 370 -34.42 26.64 14.08
C ALA A 370 -34.99 26.42 12.67
N THR A 371 -36.32 26.32 12.66
CA THR A 371 -37.30 26.85 11.69
C THR A 371 -36.92 26.98 10.21
N GLU A 372 -37.73 26.26 9.45
CA GLU A 372 -38.03 26.32 8.03
C GLU A 372 -38.30 27.76 7.54
N GLU A 373 -37.66 28.15 6.44
CA GLU A 373 -38.11 29.25 5.58
C GLU A 373 -38.29 28.68 4.17
N GLU A 374 -39.56 28.65 3.74
CA GLU A 374 -40.04 28.31 2.42
C GLU A 374 -39.63 29.40 1.42
N GLU A 375 -38.91 29.04 0.34
CA GLU A 375 -38.74 29.92 -0.82
C GLU A 375 -39.52 29.34 -2.02
N GLU A 376 -40.56 30.10 -2.41
CA GLU A 376 -41.49 29.82 -3.50
C GLU A 376 -40.85 29.86 -4.91
N SER A 377 -41.17 28.82 -5.67
CA SER A 377 -41.51 28.77 -7.11
C SER A 377 -41.13 29.96 -8.01
N ALA A 378 -40.07 29.77 -8.81
CA ALA A 378 -39.77 30.62 -9.96
C ALA A 378 -40.09 29.92 -11.30
N GLY A 379 -41.28 30.26 -11.82
CA GLY A 379 -41.65 30.46 -13.23
C GLY A 379 -41.01 29.64 -14.34
N ASP A 380 -41.84 28.76 -14.92
CA ASP A 380 -41.72 28.18 -16.25
C ASP A 380 -41.46 29.22 -17.35
N GLY A 381 -40.54 28.88 -18.25
CA GLY A 381 -40.29 29.58 -19.50
C GLY A 381 -40.07 28.58 -20.61
N GLU A 382 -41.18 28.11 -21.20
CA GLU A 382 -41.22 27.28 -22.40
C GLU A 382 -40.35 27.89 -23.52
N ARG A 383 -39.45 27.07 -24.06
CA ARG A 383 -38.71 27.38 -25.29
C ARG A 383 -39.00 26.29 -26.31
N THR A 384 -40.03 26.54 -27.12
CA THR A 384 -40.29 25.87 -28.38
C THR A 384 -39.22 26.31 -29.39
N LEU A 385 -38.40 25.38 -29.88
CA LEU A 385 -37.51 25.61 -31.02
C LEU A 385 -37.67 24.40 -31.96
N ASP A 386 -38.46 24.64 -32.99
CA ASP A 386 -38.79 23.72 -34.07
C ASP A 386 -37.54 23.18 -34.76
N GLY A 387 -37.60 21.88 -35.06
CA GLY A 387 -36.58 21.16 -35.78
C GLY A 387 -36.61 21.43 -37.28
N GLU A 388 -35.41 21.38 -37.86
CA GLU A 388 -35.22 21.19 -39.29
C GLU A 388 -34.42 19.88 -39.45
N LEU A 389 -35.13 18.85 -39.90
CA LEU A 389 -34.63 17.54 -40.28
C LEU A 389 -34.02 17.66 -41.68
N ASP A 390 -32.70 17.50 -41.80
CA ASP A 390 -32.06 17.34 -43.11
C ASP A 390 -31.57 15.92 -43.31
N LEU A 391 -31.93 15.39 -44.48
CA LEU A 391 -31.98 13.99 -44.86
C LEU A 391 -30.75 13.59 -45.69
N LEU A 392 -30.25 12.39 -45.39
CA LEU A 392 -29.72 11.39 -46.34
C LEU A 392 -28.55 11.77 -47.27
N GLU A 393 -27.37 11.22 -46.96
CA GLU A 393 -26.41 10.82 -48.00
C GLU A 393 -25.94 9.37 -47.77
N GLN A 394 -25.89 8.64 -48.87
CA GLN A 394 -25.91 7.18 -49.00
C GLN A 394 -24.53 6.52 -48.91
N ASP A 395 -24.54 5.29 -48.40
CA ASP A 395 -23.47 4.29 -48.39
C ASP A 395 -22.94 3.93 -49.79
N PRO A 396 -21.61 3.80 -49.97
CA PRO A 396 -21.01 3.07 -51.07
C PRO A 396 -20.67 1.62 -50.67
N LEU A 397 -21.32 0.69 -51.37
CA LEU A 397 -21.09 -0.75 -51.38
C LEU A 397 -19.65 -1.11 -51.79
N VAL A 398 -18.92 -1.87 -50.96
CA VAL A 398 -17.66 -2.54 -51.34
C VAL A 398 -17.77 -4.05 -51.02
N PRO A 399 -17.48 -4.95 -51.97
CA PRO A 399 -17.75 -6.39 -51.84
C PRO A 399 -16.65 -7.16 -51.07
N PRO A 400 -16.94 -8.37 -50.55
CA PRO A 400 -16.09 -9.05 -49.58
C PRO A 400 -14.97 -9.88 -50.23
N PRO A 401 -13.75 -9.94 -49.65
CA PRO A 401 -12.67 -10.79 -50.12
C PRO A 401 -12.73 -12.21 -49.52
N PRO A 402 -12.08 -13.21 -50.15
CA PRO A 402 -12.35 -14.62 -49.91
C PRO A 402 -11.55 -15.26 -48.77
N SER A 403 -12.18 -16.31 -48.23
CA SER A 403 -11.75 -17.32 -47.27
C SER A 403 -10.26 -17.70 -47.27
N GLN A 404 -9.61 -17.57 -46.11
CA GLN A 404 -8.37 -18.29 -45.78
C GLN A 404 -8.44 -18.90 -44.36
N ALA A 405 -7.79 -20.05 -44.25
CA ALA A 405 -7.98 -21.17 -43.33
C ALA A 405 -7.54 -20.91 -41.86
N PRO A 406 -7.92 -21.80 -40.91
CA PRO A 406 -7.94 -21.49 -39.48
C PRO A 406 -6.58 -21.74 -38.83
N LEU A 407 -5.97 -20.69 -38.29
CA LEU A 407 -4.90 -20.81 -37.32
C LEU A 407 -5.47 -20.60 -35.93
N SER A 408 -5.64 -21.71 -35.23
CA SER A 408 -5.93 -21.83 -33.81
C SER A 408 -4.78 -21.26 -32.99
N ALA A 409 -4.88 -19.97 -32.68
CA ALA A 409 -4.39 -19.41 -31.44
C ALA A 409 -5.52 -18.54 -30.94
N GLU A 410 -6.04 -18.87 -29.76
CA GLU A 410 -7.12 -18.20 -29.04
C GLU A 410 -6.69 -16.76 -28.70
N ARG A 411 -6.58 -15.91 -29.73
CA ARG A 411 -6.43 -14.48 -29.58
C ARG A 411 -7.74 -14.02 -28.98
N VAL A 412 -7.69 -13.70 -27.69
CA VAL A 412 -8.66 -12.83 -27.02
C VAL A 412 -8.93 -11.67 -27.96
N ALA A 413 -10.01 -11.76 -28.73
CA ALA A 413 -10.34 -10.83 -29.78
C ALA A 413 -10.86 -9.57 -29.10
N PHE A 414 -9.94 -8.66 -28.75
CA PHE A 414 -10.30 -7.38 -28.17
C PHE A 414 -11.18 -6.63 -29.16
N PRO A 415 -12.39 -6.17 -28.76
CA PRO A 415 -13.26 -5.44 -29.66
C PRO A 415 -12.55 -4.17 -30.15
N LYS A 416 -12.76 -3.80 -31.43
CA LYS A 416 -12.40 -2.48 -31.95
C LYS A 416 -13.13 -1.43 -31.10
N GLY A 417 -12.47 -0.88 -30.08
CA GLY A 417 -13.13 -0.02 -29.12
C GLY A 417 -12.31 0.29 -27.88
N LEU A 418 -12.99 0.80 -26.85
CA LEU A 418 -12.40 1.08 -25.54
C LEU A 418 -11.94 -0.23 -24.87
N PRO A 419 -10.87 -0.20 -24.06
CA PRO A 419 -10.25 -1.40 -23.52
C PRO A 419 -11.05 -2.10 -22.40
N TRP A 420 -12.19 -1.54 -22.00
CA TRP A 420 -12.97 -2.05 -20.88
C TRP A 420 -14.44 -2.18 -21.26
N ALA A 421 -15.05 -3.32 -20.98
CA ALA A 421 -16.50 -3.43 -20.93
C ALA A 421 -17.09 -2.53 -19.81
N PRO A 422 -18.23 -1.86 -20.06
CA PRO A 422 -18.88 -1.04 -19.04
C PRO A 422 -19.50 -1.90 -17.92
N LYS A 423 -19.71 -1.29 -16.75
CA LYS A 423 -20.30 -1.96 -15.58
C LYS A 423 -21.45 -1.16 -14.99
N VAL A 424 -22.50 -1.85 -14.59
CA VAL A 424 -23.69 -1.28 -13.93
C VAL A 424 -23.90 -1.99 -12.58
N ARG A 425 -24.10 -1.25 -11.48
CA ARG A 425 -24.48 -1.86 -10.19
C ARG A 425 -25.99 -2.04 -10.12
N GLN A 426 -26.43 -2.94 -9.25
CA GLN A 426 -27.85 -3.11 -8.94
C GLN A 426 -28.52 -1.79 -8.49
N LYS A 427 -27.89 -1.04 -7.57
CA LYS A 427 -28.36 0.28 -7.13
C LYS A 427 -28.52 1.29 -8.28
N ASP A 428 -27.69 1.20 -9.31
CA ASP A 428 -27.77 2.10 -10.47
C ASP A 428 -29.00 1.76 -11.35
N ILE A 429 -29.44 0.49 -11.37
CA ILE A 429 -30.66 0.03 -12.06
C ILE A 429 -31.90 0.43 -11.25
N GLU A 430 -31.86 0.25 -9.93
CA GLU A 430 -32.94 0.65 -9.01
C GLU A 430 -33.21 2.14 -9.13
N HIS A 431 -32.17 2.97 -9.02
CA HIS A 431 -32.30 4.42 -9.16
C HIS A 431 -32.86 4.84 -10.54
N PHE A 432 -32.42 4.18 -11.62
CA PHE A 432 -32.95 4.43 -12.96
C PHE A 432 -34.44 4.10 -13.07
N LEU A 433 -34.86 2.98 -12.48
CA LEU A 433 -36.26 2.56 -12.46
C LEU A 433 -37.11 3.45 -11.56
N GLU A 434 -36.63 3.84 -10.38
CA GLU A 434 -37.32 4.77 -9.49
C GLU A 434 -37.56 6.11 -10.17
N MET A 435 -36.54 6.72 -10.78
CA MET A 435 -36.71 7.96 -11.55
C MET A 435 -37.71 7.80 -12.70
N SER A 436 -37.65 6.67 -13.41
CA SER A 436 -38.54 6.40 -14.54
C SER A 436 -39.99 6.19 -14.08
N ARG A 437 -40.21 5.40 -13.03
CA ARG A 437 -41.54 5.13 -12.46
C ARG A 437 -42.16 6.39 -11.87
N ASN A 438 -41.38 7.19 -11.15
CA ASN A 438 -41.83 8.50 -10.68
C ASN A 438 -42.23 9.42 -11.83
N LYS A 439 -41.47 9.44 -12.92
CA LYS A 439 -41.76 10.28 -14.08
C LYS A 439 -43.01 9.84 -14.87
N PHE A 440 -43.20 8.54 -15.08
CA PHE A 440 -44.24 8.03 -15.99
C PHE A 440 -45.51 7.54 -15.29
N ILE A 441 -45.39 7.09 -14.04
CA ILE A 441 -46.48 6.44 -13.30
C ILE A 441 -46.81 7.19 -12.01
N GLY A 442 -45.85 7.92 -11.43
CA GLY A 442 -46.05 8.73 -10.23
C GLY A 442 -45.92 7.96 -8.90
N PHE A 443 -45.46 6.71 -8.92
CA PHE A 443 -45.14 5.94 -7.72
C PHE A 443 -43.86 5.11 -7.90
N THR A 444 -43.19 4.77 -6.79
CA THR A 444 -42.05 3.83 -6.78
C THR A 444 -42.46 2.46 -6.24
N LEU A 445 -41.81 1.41 -6.75
CA LEU A 445 -41.82 0.08 -6.15
C LEU A 445 -40.44 -0.14 -5.54
N GLY A 446 -40.34 -0.22 -4.22
CA GLY A 446 -39.06 -0.39 -3.53
C GLY A 446 -38.42 -1.74 -3.88
N GLN A 447 -37.12 -1.72 -4.19
CA GLN A 447 -36.26 -2.90 -4.48
C GLN A 447 -36.65 -3.75 -5.70
N ASP A 448 -37.77 -3.49 -6.36
CA ASP A 448 -38.19 -4.24 -7.54
C ASP A 448 -37.47 -3.76 -8.80
N THR A 449 -36.77 -4.67 -9.49
CA THR A 449 -36.10 -4.38 -10.77
C THR A 449 -36.67 -5.14 -11.97
N ASP A 450 -37.74 -5.92 -11.77
CA ASP A 450 -38.31 -6.78 -12.81
C ASP A 450 -39.64 -6.24 -13.35
N THR A 451 -40.45 -5.55 -12.55
CA THR A 451 -41.74 -5.02 -13.04
C THR A 451 -41.53 -3.77 -13.89
N LEU A 452 -41.75 -3.88 -15.19
CA LEU A 452 -41.67 -2.77 -16.15
C LEU A 452 -43.03 -2.28 -16.64
N VAL A 453 -44.12 -2.77 -16.05
CA VAL A 453 -45.48 -2.43 -16.49
C VAL A 453 -45.73 -0.92 -16.36
N GLY A 454 -46.33 -0.32 -17.38
CA GLY A 454 -46.62 1.12 -17.44
C GLY A 454 -45.46 1.99 -17.93
N LEU A 455 -44.24 1.44 -18.08
CA LEU A 455 -43.10 2.19 -18.60
C LEU A 455 -43.07 2.17 -20.15
N PRO A 456 -42.58 3.23 -20.81
CA PRO A 456 -42.41 3.23 -22.26
C PRO A 456 -41.41 2.18 -22.75
N ARG A 457 -41.61 1.66 -23.98
CA ARG A 457 -40.70 0.67 -24.60
C ARG A 457 -39.20 1.05 -24.57
N PRO A 458 -38.79 2.31 -24.81
CA PRO A 458 -37.37 2.69 -24.70
C PRO A 458 -36.76 2.45 -23.30
N ILE A 459 -37.57 2.57 -22.24
CA ILE A 459 -37.14 2.25 -20.87
C ILE A 459 -36.92 0.75 -20.72
N HIS A 460 -37.76 -0.09 -21.35
CA HIS A 460 -37.58 -1.54 -21.33
C HIS A 460 -36.26 -1.94 -22.00
N GLU A 461 -35.95 -1.35 -23.15
CA GLU A 461 -34.68 -1.57 -23.85
C GLU A 461 -33.48 -1.09 -23.02
N SER A 462 -33.62 0.06 -22.36
CA SER A 462 -32.60 0.60 -21.45
C SER A 462 -32.34 -0.34 -20.27
N VAL A 463 -33.39 -0.81 -19.58
CA VAL A 463 -33.27 -1.76 -18.46
C VAL A 463 -32.65 -3.07 -18.93
N LYS A 464 -33.04 -3.59 -20.09
CA LYS A 464 -32.43 -4.79 -20.68
C LYS A 464 -30.92 -4.59 -20.89
N THR A 465 -30.52 -3.45 -21.43
CA THR A 465 -29.10 -3.11 -21.66
C THR A 465 -28.32 -2.94 -20.35
N LEU A 466 -28.94 -2.32 -19.34
CA LEU A 466 -28.35 -2.18 -18.00
C LEU A 466 -28.15 -3.55 -17.33
N LYS A 467 -29.15 -4.44 -17.42
CA LYS A 467 -29.08 -5.82 -16.89
C LYS A 467 -28.00 -6.65 -17.57
N GLN A 468 -27.78 -6.48 -18.89
CA GLN A 468 -26.69 -7.15 -19.61
C GLN A 468 -25.29 -6.78 -19.08
N HIS A 469 -25.12 -5.56 -18.56
CA HIS A 469 -23.85 -5.08 -18.01
C HIS A 469 -23.83 -5.05 -16.47
N LYS A 470 -24.79 -5.75 -15.83
CA LYS A 470 -24.89 -5.84 -14.37
C LYS A 470 -23.66 -6.53 -13.82
N TYR A 471 -22.95 -5.85 -12.94
CA TYR A 471 -21.81 -6.38 -12.19
C TYR A 471 -22.13 -6.39 -10.71
N ILE A 472 -22.22 -7.59 -10.14
CA ILE A 472 -22.37 -7.81 -8.70
C ILE A 472 -20.97 -8.04 -8.12
N SER A 473 -20.57 -7.22 -7.15
CA SER A 473 -19.31 -7.39 -6.46
C SER A 473 -19.46 -8.34 -5.28
N ILE A 474 -18.39 -9.05 -4.93
CA ILE A 474 -18.36 -9.91 -3.72
C ILE A 474 -18.68 -9.07 -2.47
N ALA A 475 -18.20 -7.83 -2.43
CA ALA A 475 -18.47 -6.89 -1.34
C ALA A 475 -19.97 -6.57 -1.19
N ASP A 476 -20.72 -6.46 -2.30
CA ASP A 476 -22.17 -6.19 -2.21
C ASP A 476 -22.91 -7.42 -1.65
N VAL A 477 -22.44 -8.63 -1.98
CA VAL A 477 -23.00 -9.89 -1.41
C VAL A 477 -22.68 -9.97 0.09
N GLN A 478 -21.44 -9.67 0.48
CA GLN A 478 -21.03 -9.66 1.88
C GLN A 478 -21.82 -8.65 2.73
N ILE A 479 -22.00 -7.41 2.23
CA ILE A 479 -22.81 -6.41 2.93
C ILE A 479 -24.26 -6.89 3.09
N LYS A 480 -24.85 -7.46 2.03
CA LYS A 480 -26.23 -7.96 2.10
C LYS A 480 -26.37 -9.10 3.11
N ASN A 481 -25.41 -10.01 3.17
CA ASN A 481 -25.40 -11.09 4.14
C ASN A 481 -25.32 -10.55 5.57
N GLU A 482 -24.52 -9.50 5.82
CA GLU A 482 -24.48 -8.84 7.13
C GLU A 482 -25.82 -8.19 7.49
N GLU A 483 -26.44 -7.47 6.53
CA GLU A 483 -27.76 -6.86 6.73
C GLU A 483 -28.86 -7.92 7.00
N GLU A 484 -28.71 -9.14 6.49
CA GLU A 484 -29.62 -10.27 6.76
C GLU A 484 -29.36 -10.87 8.16
N LEU A 485 -28.09 -10.97 8.57
CA LEU A 485 -27.68 -11.43 9.91
C LEU A 485 -28.12 -10.46 11.02
N GLU A 486 -27.99 -9.16 10.80
CA GLU A 486 -28.44 -8.12 11.74
C GLU A 486 -29.97 -8.16 11.94
N LYS A 487 -30.73 -8.52 10.91
CA LYS A 487 -32.20 -8.61 10.99
C LYS A 487 -32.69 -9.84 11.74
N CYS A 488 -32.00 -10.97 11.57
CA CYS A 488 -32.44 -12.26 12.08
C CYS A 488 -31.29 -13.01 12.78
N PRO A 489 -30.75 -12.47 13.90
CA PRO A 489 -29.55 -13.03 14.54
C PRO A 489 -29.77 -14.47 15.03
N MET A 490 -30.96 -14.78 15.53
CA MET A 490 -31.29 -16.09 16.09
C MET A 490 -31.61 -17.15 15.01
N SER A 491 -32.17 -16.74 13.87
CA SER A 491 -32.69 -17.68 12.87
C SER A 491 -31.61 -18.26 11.96
N LEU A 492 -30.51 -17.52 11.75
CA LEU A 492 -29.43 -17.92 10.83
C LEU A 492 -28.37 -18.81 11.50
N GLY A 493 -28.35 -18.90 12.83
CA GLY A 493 -27.36 -19.64 13.59
C GLY A 493 -25.98 -18.99 13.61
N GLU A 494 -25.03 -19.61 14.31
CA GLU A 494 -23.63 -19.16 14.31
C GLU A 494 -23.01 -19.34 12.91
N GLU A 495 -22.37 -18.27 12.42
CA GLU A 495 -21.65 -18.31 11.16
C GLU A 495 -20.42 -19.22 11.29
N VAL A 496 -20.35 -20.28 10.48
CA VAL A 496 -19.14 -21.10 10.39
C VAL A 496 -18.07 -20.34 9.61
N VAL A 497 -17.18 -19.68 10.35
CA VAL A 497 -16.07 -18.92 9.79
C VAL A 497 -14.91 -19.86 9.44
N PRO A 498 -14.49 -19.95 8.16
CA PRO A 498 -13.35 -20.77 7.81
C PRO A 498 -12.06 -20.13 8.34
N GLU A 499 -11.26 -20.91 9.08
CA GLU A 499 -9.95 -20.53 9.64
C GLU A 499 -8.87 -20.43 8.55
N THR A 500 -9.06 -19.51 7.62
CA THR A 500 -8.07 -19.22 6.58
C THR A 500 -6.90 -18.43 7.18
N PRO A 501 -5.69 -18.52 6.60
CA PRO A 501 -4.55 -17.70 7.04
C PRO A 501 -4.84 -16.19 7.06
N CYS A 502 -5.71 -15.72 6.16
CA CYS A 502 -6.14 -14.33 6.12
C CYS A 502 -7.03 -13.95 7.30
N GLU A 503 -7.95 -14.85 7.69
CA GLU A 503 -8.85 -14.64 8.82
C GLU A 503 -8.08 -14.58 10.14
N ILE A 504 -7.19 -15.56 10.37
CA ILE A 504 -6.37 -15.64 11.59
C ILE A 504 -5.46 -14.41 11.70
N LEU A 505 -4.85 -14.00 10.58
CA LEU A 505 -4.04 -12.79 10.56
C LEU A 505 -4.89 -11.56 10.90
N TYR A 506 -6.09 -11.43 10.34
CA TYR A 506 -6.97 -10.29 10.66
C TYR A 506 -7.36 -10.28 12.14
N GLN A 507 -7.78 -11.43 12.68
CA GLN A 507 -8.19 -11.59 14.07
C GLN A 507 -7.06 -11.19 15.03
N GLY A 508 -5.85 -11.71 14.82
CA GLY A 508 -4.71 -11.33 15.64
C GLY A 508 -4.24 -9.88 15.44
N MET A 509 -4.52 -9.28 14.27
CA MET A 509 -4.25 -7.87 14.05
C MET A 509 -5.30 -6.94 14.67
N LEU A 510 -6.54 -7.40 14.92
CA LEU A 510 -7.72 -6.57 15.16
C LEU A 510 -7.52 -5.47 16.21
N TYR A 511 -7.06 -5.85 17.41
CA TYR A 511 -6.92 -4.93 18.55
C TYR A 511 -5.74 -3.96 18.39
N SER A 512 -4.65 -4.38 17.75
CA SER A 512 -3.43 -3.58 17.55
C SER A 512 -3.36 -2.92 16.17
N LEU A 513 -4.38 -3.12 15.32
CA LEU A 513 -4.42 -2.65 13.94
C LEU A 513 -4.15 -1.14 13.80
N PRO A 514 -4.74 -0.25 14.62
CA PRO A 514 -4.47 1.18 14.50
C PRO A 514 -2.98 1.50 14.70
N GLN A 515 -2.32 0.83 15.64
CA GLN A 515 -0.91 1.02 15.95
C GLN A 515 -0.03 0.53 14.80
N TYR A 516 -0.35 -0.63 14.22
CA TYR A 516 0.36 -1.17 13.05
C TYR A 516 0.26 -0.22 11.86
N MET A 517 -0.94 0.29 11.56
CA MET A 517 -1.14 1.21 10.44
C MET A 517 -0.38 2.53 10.66
N ILE A 518 -0.45 3.11 11.86
CA ILE A 518 0.29 4.34 12.19
C ILE A 518 1.79 4.12 12.10
N ALA A 519 2.32 3.01 12.62
CA ALA A 519 3.75 2.71 12.59
C ALA A 519 4.28 2.60 11.15
N LEU A 520 3.59 1.85 10.30
CA LEU A 520 3.94 1.74 8.88
C LEU A 520 3.92 3.10 8.18
N LEU A 521 2.92 3.94 8.43
CA LEU A 521 2.83 5.26 7.80
C LEU A 521 3.89 6.24 8.33
N LYS A 522 4.25 6.17 9.62
CA LYS A 522 5.34 6.96 10.19
C LYS A 522 6.69 6.60 9.56
N ILE A 523 6.97 5.32 9.38
CA ILE A 523 8.20 4.86 8.69
C ILE A 523 8.18 5.29 7.22
N LEU A 524 7.04 5.13 6.54
CA LEU A 524 6.88 5.58 5.16
C LEU A 524 7.12 7.09 4.99
N LEU A 525 6.67 7.90 5.95
CA LEU A 525 6.92 9.34 5.99
C LEU A 525 8.41 9.65 6.18
N ALA A 526 9.12 8.92 7.05
CA ALA A 526 10.55 9.09 7.27
C ALA A 526 11.39 8.66 6.05
N ALA A 527 10.94 7.64 5.32
CA ALA A 527 11.58 7.14 4.10
C ALA A 527 11.23 7.95 2.85
N ALA A 528 10.22 8.82 2.92
CA ALA A 528 9.83 9.66 1.78
C ALA A 528 11.00 10.54 1.33
N PRO A 529 11.24 10.68 0.01
CA PRO A 529 12.38 11.43 -0.54
C PRO A 529 12.38 12.93 -0.19
N THR A 530 11.22 13.50 0.15
CA THR A 530 11.09 14.89 0.59
C THR A 530 11.34 15.10 2.09
N SER A 531 11.49 14.02 2.86
CA SER A 531 11.68 14.06 4.31
C SER A 531 13.16 13.99 4.69
N LYS A 532 13.51 14.69 5.78
CA LYS A 532 14.80 14.48 6.46
C LYS A 532 14.81 13.06 7.04
N ALA A 533 15.92 12.34 6.85
CA ALA A 533 16.03 10.94 7.24
C ALA A 533 16.01 10.72 8.76
N LYS A 534 16.49 11.72 9.51
CA LYS A 534 16.31 11.83 10.96
C LYS A 534 15.15 12.79 11.21
N THR A 535 14.05 12.26 11.71
CA THR A 535 12.98 13.05 12.32
C THR A 535 13.19 13.02 13.83
N ASP A 536 12.71 14.02 14.57
CA ASP A 536 12.87 14.06 16.04
C ASP A 536 12.30 12.80 16.73
N SER A 537 11.41 12.06 16.07
CA SER A 537 10.78 10.84 16.60
C SER A 537 11.35 9.51 16.10
N ILE A 538 11.90 9.42 14.89
CA ILE A 538 12.27 8.13 14.26
C ILE A 538 13.55 8.28 13.42
N ASN A 539 14.50 7.36 13.62
CA ASN A 539 15.71 7.21 12.83
C ASN A 539 15.73 5.87 12.07
N ILE A 540 15.33 5.90 10.80
CA ILE A 540 15.34 4.70 9.94
C ILE A 540 16.74 4.29 9.47
N LEU A 541 17.78 5.10 9.71
CA LEU A 541 19.12 4.88 9.16
C LEU A 541 20.05 4.05 10.06
N ALA A 542 19.59 3.62 11.24
CA ALA A 542 20.41 2.82 12.16
C ALA A 542 20.99 1.55 11.51
N ASP A 543 20.29 0.99 10.51
CA ASP A 543 20.66 -0.23 9.77
C ASP A 543 21.60 0.02 8.57
N VAL A 544 22.08 1.26 8.38
CA VAL A 544 23.00 1.63 7.27
C VAL A 544 24.23 2.37 7.77
N LEU A 545 24.09 3.12 8.86
CA LEU A 545 25.18 3.94 9.38
C LEU A 545 26.31 3.07 9.94
N PRO A 546 27.56 3.26 9.47
CA PRO A 546 28.73 2.59 10.04
C PRO A 546 29.02 3.09 11.46
N GLU A 547 29.80 2.32 12.21
CA GLU A 547 30.28 2.72 13.54
C GLU A 547 31.23 3.92 13.46
N GLU A 548 32.18 3.87 12.53
CA GLU A 548 33.06 4.99 12.20
C GLU A 548 32.55 5.73 10.96
N MET A 549 32.37 7.04 11.08
CA MET A 549 31.89 7.86 9.98
C MET A 549 32.92 7.94 8.85
N PRO A 550 32.48 7.97 7.58
CA PRO A 550 33.37 8.00 6.44
C PRO A 550 34.22 9.26 6.44
N ILE A 551 35.53 9.11 6.21
CA ILE A 551 36.49 10.22 6.22
C ILE A 551 36.69 10.74 4.79
N THR A 552 36.66 9.84 3.80
CA THR A 552 36.92 10.19 2.40
C THR A 552 35.63 10.57 1.68
N VAL A 553 35.76 11.45 0.68
CA VAL A 553 34.64 11.86 -0.19
C VAL A 553 34.01 10.64 -0.85
N LEU A 554 34.82 9.70 -1.32
CA LEU A 554 34.37 8.46 -1.96
C LEU A 554 33.50 7.60 -1.01
N GLN A 555 33.95 7.40 0.23
CA GLN A 555 33.18 6.65 1.24
C GLN A 555 31.87 7.38 1.58
N SER A 556 31.89 8.71 1.66
CA SER A 556 30.69 9.51 1.87
C SER A 556 29.70 9.43 0.71
N MET A 557 30.19 9.36 -0.54
CA MET A 557 29.36 9.16 -1.73
C MET A 557 28.72 7.77 -1.72
N LYS A 558 29.50 6.72 -1.44
CA LYS A 558 29.00 5.34 -1.28
C LYS A 558 27.89 5.28 -0.22
N LEU A 559 28.11 5.88 0.95
CA LEU A 559 27.11 5.93 2.02
C LEU A 559 25.85 6.69 1.60
N GLY A 560 26.00 7.81 0.88
CA GLY A 560 24.86 8.58 0.37
C GLY A 560 23.97 7.79 -0.59
N ILE A 561 24.59 7.02 -1.49
CA ILE A 561 23.88 6.11 -2.41
C ILE A 561 23.14 5.03 -1.61
N ASP A 562 23.80 4.39 -0.65
CA ASP A 562 23.20 3.31 0.15
C ASP A 562 22.04 3.81 1.03
N VAL A 563 22.16 5.01 1.61
CA VAL A 563 21.07 5.66 2.36
C VAL A 563 19.85 5.88 1.49
N ASN A 564 20.03 6.32 0.24
CA ASN A 564 18.91 6.48 -0.69
C ASN A 564 18.33 5.12 -1.08
N ARG A 565 19.17 4.15 -1.45
CA ARG A 565 18.75 2.75 -1.73
C ARG A 565 17.91 2.18 -0.60
N HIS A 566 18.36 2.35 0.63
CA HIS A 566 17.66 1.89 1.83
C HIS A 566 16.26 2.49 1.95
N LYS A 567 16.11 3.81 1.73
CA LYS A 567 14.79 4.46 1.72
C LYS A 567 13.88 3.89 0.62
N GLU A 568 14.41 3.67 -0.58
CA GLU A 568 13.64 3.09 -1.69
C GLU A 568 13.10 1.70 -1.35
N ILE A 569 13.92 0.85 -0.71
CA ILE A 569 13.53 -0.50 -0.28
C ILE A 569 12.44 -0.45 0.80
N ILE A 570 12.55 0.48 1.77
CA ILE A 570 11.51 0.68 2.79
C ILE A 570 10.19 1.10 2.16
N VAL A 571 10.22 2.11 1.26
CA VAL A 571 9.02 2.58 0.56
C VAL A 571 8.40 1.44 -0.26
N LYS A 572 9.23 0.65 -0.96
CA LYS A 572 8.79 -0.55 -1.67
C LYS A 572 8.02 -1.47 -0.73
N SER A 573 8.67 -1.92 0.34
CA SER A 573 8.16 -2.92 1.28
C SER A 573 6.85 -2.49 1.94
N ILE A 574 6.73 -1.23 2.38
CA ILE A 574 5.51 -0.73 3.03
C ILE A 574 4.38 -0.58 2.00
N SER A 575 4.67 -0.03 0.82
CA SER A 575 3.63 0.22 -0.19
C SER A 575 2.97 -1.07 -0.68
N THR A 576 3.76 -2.13 -0.85
CA THR A 576 3.27 -3.44 -1.28
C THR A 576 2.58 -4.19 -0.13
N LEU A 577 3.12 -4.16 1.09
CA LEU A 577 2.50 -4.75 2.28
C LEU A 577 1.08 -4.20 2.50
N LEU A 578 0.93 -2.87 2.54
CA LEU A 578 -0.38 -2.23 2.68
C LEU A 578 -1.34 -2.60 1.56
N LEU A 579 -0.85 -2.69 0.31
CA LEU A 579 -1.68 -3.04 -0.82
C LEU A 579 -2.13 -4.52 -0.79
N LEU A 580 -1.26 -5.43 -0.34
CA LEU A 580 -1.56 -6.86 -0.18
C LEU A 580 -2.61 -7.07 0.91
N LEU A 581 -2.44 -6.46 2.09
CA LEU A 581 -3.40 -6.55 3.19
C LEU A 581 -4.79 -6.06 2.76
N LEU A 582 -4.88 -4.86 2.15
CA LEU A 582 -6.16 -4.32 1.66
C LEU A 582 -6.78 -5.12 0.50
N LYS A 583 -6.04 -6.04 -0.11
CA LYS A 583 -6.57 -6.90 -1.17
C LYS A 583 -7.10 -8.20 -0.60
N HIS A 584 -6.31 -8.85 0.25
CA HIS A 584 -6.68 -10.08 0.93
C HIS A 584 -7.86 -9.86 1.88
N PHE A 585 -7.79 -8.85 2.74
CA PHE A 585 -8.91 -8.52 3.62
C PHE A 585 -10.17 -8.16 2.83
N LYS A 586 -10.06 -7.49 1.69
CA LYS A 586 -11.25 -7.18 0.87
C LYS A 586 -11.89 -8.42 0.25
N LEU A 587 -11.08 -9.42 -0.09
CA LEU A 587 -11.60 -10.67 -0.64
C LEU A 587 -12.22 -11.52 0.47
N ASN A 588 -11.58 -11.53 1.64
CA ASN A 588 -12.03 -12.26 2.80
C ASN A 588 -13.33 -11.68 3.37
N HIS A 589 -13.33 -10.40 3.78
CA HIS A 589 -14.54 -9.65 4.10
C HIS A 589 -14.43 -8.15 3.86
N ILE A 590 -15.45 -7.54 3.25
CA ILE A 590 -15.46 -6.10 2.96
C ILE A 590 -15.26 -5.22 4.20
N TYR A 591 -15.83 -5.58 5.36
CA TYR A 591 -15.66 -4.79 6.59
C TYR A 591 -14.26 -4.93 7.21
N GLN A 592 -13.56 -6.06 7.01
CA GLN A 592 -12.14 -6.16 7.35
C GLN A 592 -11.31 -5.16 6.54
N PHE A 593 -11.59 -5.06 5.23
CA PHE A 593 -10.96 -4.05 4.36
C PHE A 593 -11.31 -2.62 4.78
N GLU A 594 -12.58 -2.34 5.06
CA GLU A 594 -13.01 -0.98 5.41
C GLU A 594 -12.45 -0.56 6.78
N TYR A 595 -12.29 -1.48 7.73
CA TYR A 595 -11.65 -1.21 9.03
C TYR A 595 -10.20 -0.74 8.85
N VAL A 596 -9.40 -1.51 8.10
CA VAL A 596 -8.00 -1.16 7.78
C VAL A 596 -7.95 0.15 6.99
N SER A 597 -8.88 0.32 6.04
CA SER A 597 -8.97 1.53 5.22
C SER A 597 -9.30 2.78 6.04
N GLN A 598 -10.23 2.70 6.99
CA GLN A 598 -10.57 3.82 7.87
C GLN A 598 -9.39 4.22 8.75
N HIS A 599 -8.68 3.25 9.34
CA HIS A 599 -7.49 3.53 10.14
C HIS A 599 -6.35 4.15 9.31
N LEU A 600 -6.15 3.71 8.08
CA LEU A 600 -5.18 4.35 7.17
C LEU A 600 -5.56 5.81 6.85
N VAL A 601 -6.84 6.08 6.60
CA VAL A 601 -7.33 7.45 6.32
C VAL A 601 -7.18 8.34 7.56
N PHE A 602 -7.57 7.84 8.73
CA PHE A 602 -7.43 8.52 10.01
C PHE A 602 -5.95 8.83 10.34
N ALA A 603 -5.05 7.87 10.07
CA ALA A 603 -3.61 8.04 10.22
C ALA A 603 -2.94 8.87 9.10
N ASN A 604 -3.71 9.68 8.36
CA ASN A 604 -3.22 10.62 7.35
C ASN A 604 -2.49 9.97 6.15
N CYS A 605 -2.89 8.76 5.75
CA CYS A 605 -2.31 8.09 4.58
C CYS A 605 -2.52 8.88 3.27
N ILE A 606 -3.71 9.46 3.06
CA ILE A 606 -4.03 10.24 1.85
C ILE A 606 -3.07 11.44 1.68
N PRO A 607 -2.98 12.39 2.64
CA PRO A 607 -2.06 13.52 2.49
C PRO A 607 -0.59 13.08 2.44
N LEU A 608 -0.20 11.99 3.11
CA LEU A 608 1.14 11.42 3.00
C LEU A 608 1.48 11.01 1.55
N ILE A 609 0.60 10.24 0.90
CA ILE A 609 0.80 9.83 -0.50
C ILE A 609 0.84 11.07 -1.41
N LEU A 610 -0.03 12.05 -1.18
CA LEU A 610 -0.02 13.28 -1.97
C LEU A 610 1.29 14.06 -1.80
N LYS A 611 1.81 14.17 -0.56
CA LYS A 611 3.12 14.78 -0.29
C LYS A 611 4.25 14.01 -0.98
N PHE A 612 4.17 12.68 -1.01
CA PHE A 612 5.13 11.83 -1.73
C PHE A 612 5.13 12.11 -3.25
N PHE A 613 3.96 12.33 -3.87
CA PHE A 613 3.86 12.69 -5.29
C PHE A 613 4.11 14.19 -5.57
N ASN A 614 4.12 15.04 -4.54
CA ASN A 614 4.33 16.49 -4.67
C ASN A 614 5.82 16.86 -4.83
N GLN A 615 6.49 16.18 -5.75
CA GLN A 615 7.90 16.39 -6.09
C GLN A 615 8.11 16.12 -7.58
N ASN A 616 9.35 16.22 -8.07
CA ASN A 616 9.68 15.77 -9.42
C ASN A 616 9.68 14.24 -9.49
N ILE A 617 8.49 13.67 -9.74
CA ILE A 617 8.31 12.21 -9.78
C ILE A 617 9.16 11.54 -10.87
N LEU A 618 9.46 12.26 -11.96
CA LEU A 618 10.31 11.73 -13.03
C LEU A 618 11.74 11.54 -12.51
N SER A 619 12.29 12.55 -11.84
CA SER A 619 13.61 12.46 -11.20
C SER A 619 13.68 11.36 -10.14
N TYR A 620 12.59 11.11 -9.41
CA TYR A 620 12.53 10.03 -8.44
C TYR A 620 12.57 8.66 -9.13
N ILE A 621 11.81 8.48 -10.21
CA ILE A 621 11.78 7.21 -10.96
C ILE A 621 13.09 6.96 -11.70
N THR A 622 13.78 7.99 -12.19
CA THR A 622 15.08 7.85 -12.88
C THR A 622 16.28 7.94 -11.95
N ALA A 623 16.06 7.93 -10.63
CA ALA A 623 17.16 7.98 -9.66
C ALA A 623 18.02 6.71 -9.75
N LYS A 624 19.34 6.87 -9.74
CA LYS A 624 20.29 5.75 -9.73
C LYS A 624 20.92 5.63 -8.34
N ASN A 625 20.37 4.74 -7.53
CA ASN A 625 20.85 4.47 -6.18
C ASN A 625 21.20 2.98 -6.01
N SER A 626 21.95 2.42 -6.94
CA SER A 626 22.44 1.03 -6.88
C SER A 626 23.89 1.02 -7.34
N ILE A 627 24.72 0.19 -6.69
CA ILE A 627 26.11 -0.04 -7.03
C ILE A 627 26.22 -1.53 -7.34
N SER A 628 26.11 -1.89 -8.63
CA SER A 628 25.92 -3.28 -9.08
C SER A 628 27.06 -4.21 -8.64
N VAL A 629 28.31 -3.70 -8.59
CA VAL A 629 29.48 -4.45 -8.10
C VAL A 629 29.43 -4.78 -6.60
N LEU A 630 28.57 -4.11 -5.82
CA LEU A 630 28.38 -4.35 -4.39
C LEU A 630 27.10 -5.15 -4.09
N ASP A 631 26.27 -5.42 -5.10
CA ASP A 631 25.04 -6.18 -4.93
C ASP A 631 25.35 -7.67 -4.73
N TYR A 632 24.71 -8.29 -3.76
CA TYR A 632 24.79 -9.74 -3.53
C TYR A 632 23.95 -10.48 -4.60
N PRO A 633 24.43 -11.59 -5.19
CA PRO A 633 25.64 -12.35 -4.85
C PRO A 633 26.91 -11.93 -5.61
N CYS A 634 26.82 -11.00 -6.56
CA CYS A 634 27.95 -10.59 -7.40
C CYS A 634 29.20 -10.21 -6.58
N CYS A 635 29.00 -9.44 -5.50
CA CYS A 635 30.07 -8.96 -4.63
C CYS A 635 30.76 -10.04 -3.77
N THR A 636 30.27 -11.28 -3.76
CA THR A 636 30.89 -12.36 -2.98
C THR A 636 31.81 -13.27 -3.80
N ILE A 637 31.73 -13.20 -5.13
CA ILE A 637 32.48 -14.07 -6.06
C ILE A 637 33.62 -13.29 -6.73
N GLN A 638 33.33 -12.08 -7.22
CA GLN A 638 34.31 -11.27 -7.92
C GLN A 638 35.18 -10.51 -6.93
N ASP A 639 36.50 -10.44 -7.20
CA ASP A 639 37.36 -9.49 -6.51
C ASP A 639 36.84 -8.07 -6.78
N LEU A 640 36.38 -7.39 -5.72
CA LEU A 640 35.80 -6.06 -5.86
C LEU A 640 36.85 -5.13 -6.52
N PRO A 641 36.58 -4.59 -7.72
CA PRO A 641 37.47 -3.59 -8.30
C PRO A 641 37.56 -2.38 -7.36
N GLU A 642 38.71 -1.70 -7.35
CA GLU A 642 38.84 -0.44 -6.62
C GLU A 642 37.73 0.51 -7.07
N LEU A 643 36.83 0.84 -6.15
CA LEU A 643 35.73 1.76 -6.40
C LEU A 643 36.30 3.12 -6.79
N THR A 644 36.17 3.49 -8.06
CA THR A 644 36.50 4.85 -8.52
C THR A 644 35.26 5.73 -8.51
N THR A 645 35.45 7.05 -8.49
CA THR A 645 34.35 8.03 -8.63
C THR A 645 33.53 7.77 -9.89
N GLU A 646 34.18 7.39 -10.99
CA GLU A 646 33.52 7.11 -12.26
C GLU A 646 32.67 5.83 -12.18
N SER A 647 33.13 4.80 -11.46
CA SER A 647 32.37 3.55 -11.27
C SER A 647 31.08 3.77 -10.45
N LEU A 648 31.11 4.69 -9.49
CA LEU A 648 29.94 5.10 -8.70
C LEU A 648 28.97 5.96 -9.52
N GLU A 649 29.49 6.82 -10.40
CA GLU A 649 28.68 7.72 -11.24
C GLU A 649 28.06 7.02 -12.46
N ALA A 650 28.74 6.01 -13.02
CA ALA A 650 28.27 5.29 -14.20
C ALA A 650 26.83 4.78 -13.99
N GLY A 651 26.57 4.20 -12.80
CA GLY A 651 25.30 3.59 -12.43
C GLY A 651 24.82 2.55 -13.45
N ASP A 652 23.71 1.87 -13.17
CA ASP A 652 23.14 0.97 -14.17
C ASP A 652 22.67 1.74 -15.42
N ASN A 653 22.80 1.12 -16.59
CA ASN A 653 22.23 1.61 -17.86
C ASN A 653 20.69 1.55 -17.88
N SER A 654 20.05 1.20 -16.77
CA SER A 654 18.60 1.16 -16.59
C SER A 654 17.98 2.55 -16.78
N GLN A 655 16.92 2.63 -17.58
CA GLN A 655 16.19 3.88 -17.81
C GLN A 655 15.41 4.37 -16.57
N PHE A 656 15.17 3.49 -15.60
CA PHE A 656 14.40 3.76 -14.39
C PHE A 656 14.84 2.83 -13.25
N CYS A 657 14.61 3.28 -12.01
CA CYS A 657 14.70 2.45 -10.81
C CYS A 657 13.40 1.67 -10.61
N TRP A 658 13.51 0.33 -10.67
CA TRP A 658 12.37 -0.57 -10.52
C TRP A 658 11.64 -0.35 -9.18
N ARG A 659 12.38 -0.25 -8.06
CA ARG A 659 11.84 -0.01 -6.71
C ARG A 659 10.94 1.22 -6.65
N ASN A 660 11.39 2.32 -7.25
CA ASN A 660 10.69 3.61 -7.21
C ASN A 660 9.43 3.59 -8.07
N LEU A 661 9.51 3.01 -9.27
CA LEU A 661 8.36 2.88 -10.16
C LEU A 661 7.29 1.93 -9.57
N PHE A 662 7.71 0.78 -9.04
CA PHE A 662 6.85 -0.18 -8.37
C PHE A 662 6.14 0.45 -7.15
N SER A 663 6.91 1.16 -6.31
CA SER A 663 6.37 1.91 -5.17
C SER A 663 5.34 2.95 -5.58
N CYS A 664 5.61 3.73 -6.62
CA CYS A 664 4.67 4.73 -7.13
C CYS A 664 3.35 4.08 -7.57
N ILE A 665 3.42 2.97 -8.32
CA ILE A 665 2.23 2.24 -8.74
C ILE A 665 1.46 1.74 -7.51
N ASN A 666 2.14 1.15 -6.52
CA ASN A 666 1.49 0.64 -5.31
C ASN A 666 0.79 1.74 -4.51
N LEU A 667 1.45 2.88 -4.29
CA LEU A 667 0.87 4.02 -3.58
C LEU A 667 -0.36 4.59 -4.31
N LEU A 668 -0.33 4.66 -5.66
CA LEU A 668 -1.50 5.06 -6.44
C LEU A 668 -2.64 4.04 -6.37
N ARG A 669 -2.32 2.73 -6.36
CA ARG A 669 -3.30 1.65 -6.19
C ARG A 669 -3.94 1.68 -4.80
N LEU A 670 -3.14 1.92 -3.77
CA LEU A 670 -3.57 2.14 -2.40
C LEU A 670 -4.55 3.31 -2.35
N LEU A 671 -4.15 4.48 -2.87
CA LEU A 671 -4.99 5.68 -2.89
C LEU A 671 -6.31 5.47 -3.66
N ASN A 672 -6.27 4.73 -4.77
CA ASN A 672 -7.49 4.34 -5.50
C ASN A 672 -8.40 3.46 -4.65
N LYS A 673 -7.87 2.50 -3.90
CA LYS A 673 -8.67 1.62 -3.04
C LYS A 673 -9.33 2.39 -1.90
N LEU A 674 -8.60 3.31 -1.26
CA LEU A 674 -9.11 4.11 -0.15
C LEU A 674 -10.26 5.04 -0.57
N THR A 675 -10.19 5.62 -1.77
CA THR A 675 -11.12 6.67 -2.21
C THR A 675 -12.26 6.20 -3.12
N LYS A 676 -12.12 5.02 -3.75
CA LYS A 676 -13.13 4.49 -4.66
C LYS A 676 -14.46 4.29 -3.95
N TRP A 677 -15.50 4.96 -4.47
CA TRP A 677 -16.87 4.94 -3.94
C TRP A 677 -17.01 5.48 -2.51
N LYS A 678 -16.10 6.37 -2.10
CA LYS A 678 -16.20 7.07 -0.83
C LYS A 678 -16.16 8.56 -1.13
N HIS A 679 -17.33 9.20 -1.13
CA HIS A 679 -17.47 10.61 -1.49
C HIS A 679 -16.69 11.49 -0.52
N SER A 680 -16.80 11.23 0.78
CA SER A 680 -15.99 11.89 1.82
C SER A 680 -14.49 11.88 1.52
N ARG A 681 -13.92 10.70 1.26
CA ARG A 681 -12.49 10.53 0.99
C ARG A 681 -12.08 11.11 -0.37
N THR A 682 -12.97 11.09 -1.36
CA THR A 682 -12.76 11.75 -2.65
C THR A 682 -12.74 13.27 -2.48
N MET A 683 -13.61 13.82 -1.63
CA MET A 683 -13.60 15.23 -1.28
C MET A 683 -12.32 15.63 -0.54
N MET A 684 -11.76 14.77 0.30
CA MET A 684 -10.44 15.02 0.89
C MET A 684 -9.37 15.23 -0.20
N LEU A 685 -9.36 14.44 -1.28
CA LEU A 685 -8.43 14.64 -2.41
C LEU A 685 -8.58 16.02 -3.06
N VAL A 686 -9.81 16.52 -3.18
CA VAL A 686 -10.12 17.83 -3.76
C VAL A 686 -9.64 18.94 -2.82
N VAL A 687 -9.95 18.82 -1.52
CA VAL A 687 -9.51 19.77 -0.48
C VAL A 687 -7.99 19.84 -0.39
N PHE A 688 -7.29 18.71 -0.48
CA PHE A 688 -5.82 18.65 -0.54
C PHE A 688 -5.23 19.08 -1.89
N LYS A 689 -6.04 19.61 -2.82
CA LYS A 689 -5.61 20.05 -4.16
C LYS A 689 -4.79 18.99 -4.88
N SER A 690 -5.25 17.74 -4.86
CA SER A 690 -4.50 16.63 -5.43
C SER A 690 -4.44 16.64 -6.96
N ALA A 691 -5.43 17.22 -7.65
CA ALA A 691 -5.52 17.17 -9.11
C ALA A 691 -4.28 17.72 -9.84
N PRO A 692 -3.70 18.89 -9.48
CA PRO A 692 -2.42 19.34 -10.05
C PRO A 692 -1.24 18.39 -9.77
N ILE A 693 -1.18 17.79 -8.58
CA ILE A 693 -0.12 16.83 -8.19
C ILE A 693 -0.20 15.61 -9.10
N LEU A 694 -1.40 15.04 -9.24
CA LEU A 694 -1.69 13.89 -10.08
C LEU A 694 -1.47 14.20 -11.57
N LYS A 695 -1.88 15.37 -12.06
CA LYS A 695 -1.65 15.78 -13.46
C LYS A 695 -0.15 15.82 -13.79
N ARG A 696 0.70 16.29 -12.87
CA ARG A 696 2.17 16.25 -13.06
C ARG A 696 2.70 14.81 -13.12
N ALA A 697 2.12 13.89 -12.36
CA ALA A 697 2.52 12.49 -12.38
C ALA A 697 2.26 11.79 -13.72
N LEU A 698 1.31 12.28 -14.53
CA LEU A 698 1.07 11.77 -15.90
C LEU A 698 2.26 11.95 -16.86
N LYS A 699 3.26 12.76 -16.51
CA LYS A 699 4.50 12.91 -17.30
C LYS A 699 5.28 11.60 -17.44
N VAL A 700 5.13 10.69 -16.47
CA VAL A 700 5.75 9.36 -16.52
C VAL A 700 4.99 8.51 -17.53
N LYS A 701 5.65 8.13 -18.63
CA LYS A 701 5.06 7.30 -19.70
C LYS A 701 5.07 5.81 -19.34
N GLN A 702 4.33 5.46 -18.28
CA GLN A 702 4.09 4.06 -17.88
C GLN A 702 2.59 3.84 -17.71
N ALA A 703 2.05 2.84 -18.43
CA ALA A 703 0.60 2.69 -18.63
C ALA A 703 -0.18 2.43 -17.34
N MET A 704 0.38 1.62 -16.44
CA MET A 704 -0.26 1.26 -15.18
C MET A 704 -0.33 2.44 -14.21
N LEU A 705 0.76 3.17 -14.05
CA LEU A 705 0.86 4.39 -13.26
C LEU A 705 -0.14 5.42 -13.78
N GLN A 706 -0.11 5.71 -15.08
CA GLN A 706 -1.04 6.66 -15.69
C GLN A 706 -2.49 6.23 -15.51
N LEU A 707 -2.82 4.94 -15.65
CA LEU A 707 -4.18 4.46 -15.42
C LEU A 707 -4.66 4.78 -14.00
N TYR A 708 -3.85 4.51 -12.98
CA TYR A 708 -4.25 4.76 -11.60
C TYR A 708 -4.30 6.26 -11.27
N VAL A 709 -3.45 7.08 -11.90
CA VAL A 709 -3.56 8.54 -11.84
C VAL A 709 -4.87 9.02 -12.49
N LEU A 710 -5.19 8.54 -13.69
CA LEU A 710 -6.40 8.91 -14.42
C LEU A 710 -7.67 8.48 -13.68
N LYS A 711 -7.67 7.32 -13.00
CA LYS A 711 -8.78 6.90 -12.13
C LYS A 711 -9.01 7.87 -10.98
N LEU A 712 -7.96 8.34 -10.31
CA LEU A 712 -8.06 9.32 -9.24
C LEU A 712 -8.53 10.68 -9.75
N LEU A 713 -8.10 11.09 -10.94
CA LEU A 713 -8.58 12.30 -11.58
C LEU A 713 -10.06 12.18 -11.95
N LYS A 714 -10.49 11.04 -12.51
CA LYS A 714 -11.90 10.72 -12.81
C LYS A 714 -12.80 10.86 -11.58
N LEU A 715 -12.36 10.37 -10.42
CA LEU A 715 -13.13 10.50 -9.17
C LEU A 715 -13.33 11.96 -8.75
N GLN A 716 -12.40 12.85 -9.07
CA GLN A 716 -12.44 14.25 -8.67
C GLN A 716 -13.18 15.16 -9.65
N THR A 717 -13.31 14.79 -10.94
CA THR A 717 -13.77 15.72 -11.98
C THR A 717 -15.14 16.34 -11.71
N LYS A 718 -16.02 15.61 -11.02
CA LYS A 718 -17.35 16.09 -10.59
C LYS A 718 -17.27 17.34 -9.69
N TYR A 719 -16.22 17.44 -8.89
CA TYR A 719 -16.02 18.48 -7.86
C TYR A 719 -15.08 19.61 -8.31
N LEU A 720 -14.34 19.44 -9.42
CA LEU A 720 -13.37 20.44 -9.91
C LEU A 720 -14.01 21.54 -10.78
N GLY A 721 -15.27 21.37 -11.16
CA GLY A 721 -16.05 22.36 -11.91
C GLY A 721 -15.85 22.35 -13.43
N ARG A 722 -16.67 23.14 -14.13
CA ARG A 722 -16.66 23.22 -15.61
C ARG A 722 -15.38 23.85 -16.16
N GLN A 723 -14.87 24.91 -15.54
CA GLN A 723 -13.68 25.63 -16.01
C GLN A 723 -12.44 24.72 -16.03
N TRP A 724 -12.27 23.90 -14.99
CA TRP A 724 -11.17 22.93 -14.94
C TRP A 724 -11.25 21.91 -16.07
N ARG A 725 -12.45 21.38 -16.38
CA ARG A 725 -12.63 20.44 -17.50
C ARG A 725 -12.27 21.06 -18.85
N LYS A 726 -12.66 22.32 -19.08
CA LYS A 726 -12.31 23.07 -20.30
C LYS A 726 -10.79 23.21 -20.47
N SER A 727 -10.07 23.59 -19.42
CA SER A 727 -8.60 23.74 -19.49
C SER A 727 -7.85 22.39 -19.49
N ASN A 728 -8.49 21.29 -19.09
CA ASN A 728 -7.88 19.96 -18.99
C ASN A 728 -8.47 18.96 -19.99
N MET A 729 -8.91 19.41 -21.16
CA MET A 729 -9.58 18.56 -22.15
C MET A 729 -8.75 17.33 -22.55
N LYS A 730 -7.43 17.46 -22.73
CA LYS A 730 -6.55 16.30 -23.01
C LYS A 730 -6.59 15.24 -21.92
N THR A 731 -6.65 15.66 -20.66
CA THR A 731 -6.78 14.76 -19.50
C THR A 731 -8.16 14.10 -19.49
N MET A 732 -9.23 14.85 -19.79
CA MET A 732 -10.58 14.29 -19.94
C MET A 732 -10.64 13.22 -21.04
N SER A 733 -10.03 13.48 -22.20
CA SER A 733 -9.93 12.51 -23.29
C SER A 733 -9.13 11.27 -22.89
N ALA A 734 -8.03 11.43 -22.15
CA ALA A 734 -7.25 10.30 -21.65
C ALA A 734 -8.05 9.44 -20.65
N ILE A 735 -8.84 10.07 -19.75
CA ILE A 735 -9.77 9.36 -18.87
C ILE A 735 -10.78 8.57 -19.72
N TYR A 736 -11.36 9.20 -20.75
CA TYR A 736 -12.31 8.54 -21.65
C TYR A 736 -11.71 7.31 -22.35
N GLN A 737 -10.47 7.40 -22.82
CA GLN A 737 -9.84 6.32 -23.58
C GLN A 737 -9.31 5.16 -22.72
N LYS A 738 -8.90 5.44 -21.48
CA LYS A 738 -8.11 4.50 -20.67
C LYS A 738 -8.82 4.01 -19.41
N VAL A 739 -9.82 4.73 -18.90
CA VAL A 739 -10.51 4.35 -17.66
C VAL A 739 -11.87 3.74 -18.00
N ARG A 740 -12.24 2.65 -17.32
CA ARG A 740 -13.55 2.00 -17.49
C ARG A 740 -14.69 2.97 -17.17
N HIS A 741 -15.71 2.98 -18.02
CA HIS A 741 -16.95 3.75 -17.84
C HIS A 741 -18.09 2.91 -17.27
N ARG A 742 -19.08 3.61 -16.73
CA ARG A 742 -20.39 3.08 -16.39
C ARG A 742 -21.44 3.79 -17.22
N MET A 743 -22.60 3.17 -17.37
CA MET A 743 -23.68 3.75 -18.18
C MET A 743 -24.25 5.02 -17.55
N ASN A 744 -24.28 5.10 -16.21
CA ASN A 744 -24.82 6.22 -15.45
C ASN A 744 -23.71 7.14 -14.88
N ASP A 745 -22.52 7.11 -15.48
CA ASP A 745 -21.38 7.90 -15.04
C ASP A 745 -21.63 9.40 -15.29
N ASP A 746 -21.57 10.23 -14.24
CA ASP A 746 -21.76 11.68 -14.32
C ASP A 746 -20.45 12.48 -14.28
N TRP A 747 -19.30 11.82 -14.10
CA TRP A 747 -17.98 12.46 -13.91
C TRP A 747 -17.63 13.52 -14.98
N ALA A 748 -18.12 13.36 -16.21
CA ALA A 748 -17.81 14.25 -17.33
C ALA A 748 -18.67 15.51 -17.37
N TYR A 749 -19.89 15.50 -16.79
CA TYR A 749 -20.85 16.62 -16.83
C TYR A 749 -21.27 17.15 -15.45
N GLY A 750 -21.25 16.32 -14.39
CA GLY A 750 -21.54 16.67 -13.01
C GLY A 750 -20.74 17.89 -12.51
N ASN A 751 -21.33 18.66 -11.60
CA ASN A 751 -20.80 19.99 -11.23
C ASN A 751 -21.11 20.36 -9.77
N ASP A 752 -20.72 19.49 -8.84
CA ASP A 752 -20.99 19.64 -7.42
C ASP A 752 -19.81 20.39 -6.77
N ILE A 753 -19.58 21.64 -7.21
CA ILE A 753 -18.42 22.44 -6.76
C ILE A 753 -18.56 22.83 -5.28
N ASP A 754 -19.80 22.99 -4.83
CA ASP A 754 -20.11 23.45 -3.47
C ASP A 754 -20.07 22.33 -2.43
N ALA A 755 -19.91 21.07 -2.87
CA ALA A 755 -19.78 19.93 -1.97
C ALA A 755 -18.58 20.11 -1.01
N ARG A 756 -18.77 19.68 0.23
CA ARG A 756 -17.80 19.76 1.32
C ARG A 756 -17.57 18.37 1.93
N PRO A 757 -16.42 18.14 2.60
CA PRO A 757 -16.16 16.83 3.20
C PRO A 757 -17.19 16.41 4.26
N TRP A 758 -17.74 17.35 5.04
CA TRP A 758 -18.71 17.06 6.09
C TRP A 758 -20.10 16.68 5.57
N ASP A 759 -20.42 17.03 4.31
CA ASP A 759 -21.67 16.61 3.67
C ASP A 759 -21.77 15.09 3.56
N PHE A 760 -20.63 14.39 3.64
CA PHE A 760 -20.51 12.94 3.56
C PHE A 760 -20.07 12.31 4.89
N GLN A 761 -20.11 13.07 6.00
CA GLN A 761 -19.69 12.55 7.31
C GLN A 761 -20.62 11.45 7.82
N ALA A 762 -21.93 11.59 7.58
CA ALA A 762 -22.91 10.57 7.94
C ALA A 762 -22.57 9.20 7.32
N GLU A 763 -22.18 9.16 6.04
CA GLU A 763 -21.79 7.91 5.36
C GLU A 763 -20.57 7.23 6.01
N GLU A 764 -19.57 8.00 6.46
CA GLU A 764 -18.40 7.45 7.14
C GLU A 764 -18.73 7.00 8.59
N CYS A 765 -19.66 7.68 9.26
CA CYS A 765 -20.16 7.28 10.57
C CYS A 765 -20.97 5.98 10.49
N THR A 766 -21.91 5.86 9.55
CA THR A 766 -22.65 4.62 9.29
C THR A 766 -21.70 3.48 8.93
N LEU A 767 -20.70 3.74 8.08
CA LEU A 767 -19.71 2.73 7.74
C LEU A 767 -18.93 2.26 8.97
N ARG A 768 -18.54 3.16 9.87
CA ARG A 768 -17.85 2.81 11.11
C ARG A 768 -18.74 1.94 12.00
N ALA A 769 -20.01 2.30 12.18
CA ALA A 769 -20.96 1.52 12.97
C ALA A 769 -21.11 0.09 12.42
N ASN A 770 -21.27 -0.08 11.10
CA ASN A 770 -21.37 -1.41 10.48
C ASN A 770 -20.10 -2.25 10.66
N ILE A 771 -18.91 -1.62 10.67
CA ILE A 771 -17.65 -2.32 10.91
C ILE A 771 -17.56 -2.78 12.37
N GLU A 772 -17.97 -1.94 13.32
CA GLU A 772 -17.99 -2.26 14.75
C GLU A 772 -19.00 -3.38 15.05
N ALA A 773 -20.19 -3.33 14.46
CA ALA A 773 -21.19 -4.39 14.55
C ALA A 773 -20.66 -5.73 13.99
N PHE A 774 -20.05 -5.70 12.80
CA PHE A 774 -19.42 -6.90 12.22
C PHE A 774 -18.31 -7.47 13.11
N ASN A 775 -17.41 -6.61 13.62
CA ASN A 775 -16.28 -7.07 14.42
C ASN A 775 -16.73 -7.63 15.77
N SER A 776 -17.68 -6.97 16.43
CA SER A 776 -18.22 -7.44 17.71
C SER A 776 -18.95 -8.77 17.56
N ARG A 777 -19.81 -8.90 16.55
CA ARG A 777 -20.50 -10.17 16.25
C ARG A 777 -19.53 -11.32 15.98
N ARG A 778 -18.45 -11.06 15.23
CA ARG A 778 -17.58 -12.12 14.69
C ARG A 778 -16.40 -12.49 15.57
N TYR A 779 -15.80 -11.54 16.30
CA TYR A 779 -14.55 -11.78 17.04
C TYR A 779 -14.66 -11.54 18.54
N ASP A 780 -15.63 -10.77 19.01
CA ASP A 780 -15.82 -10.66 20.45
C ASP A 780 -16.38 -11.99 20.98
N ARG A 781 -15.93 -12.39 22.16
CA ARG A 781 -16.44 -13.61 22.80
C ARG A 781 -17.95 -13.45 23.00
N PRO A 782 -18.74 -14.52 22.80
CA PRO A 782 -20.15 -14.47 23.18
C PRO A 782 -20.19 -14.07 24.66
N GLN A 783 -20.72 -12.89 24.96
CA GLN A 783 -21.23 -12.64 26.30
C GLN A 783 -22.17 -13.80 26.56
N ASP A 784 -22.00 -14.48 27.70
CA ASP A 784 -22.92 -15.51 28.16
C ASP A 784 -24.31 -15.01 27.85
N SER A 785 -24.90 -15.57 26.79
CA SER A 785 -26.16 -15.07 26.29
C SER A 785 -27.07 -15.20 27.50
N GLU A 786 -27.74 -14.12 27.87
CA GLU A 786 -28.81 -14.16 28.88
C GLU A 786 -29.84 -15.26 28.52
N PHE A 787 -29.79 -15.73 27.27
CA PHE A 787 -30.59 -16.79 26.68
C PHE A 787 -29.80 -18.07 26.32
N SER A 788 -28.64 -18.34 26.94
CA SER A 788 -27.99 -19.64 26.80
C SER A 788 -28.92 -20.73 27.37
N PRO A 789 -29.06 -21.88 26.69
CA PRO A 789 -29.93 -22.94 27.18
C PRO A 789 -29.47 -23.37 28.57
N VAL A 790 -30.36 -23.21 29.55
CA VAL A 790 -30.10 -23.59 30.94
C VAL A 790 -29.66 -25.06 30.97
N ASP A 791 -28.52 -25.32 31.63
CA ASP A 791 -28.00 -26.66 31.78
C ASP A 791 -28.98 -27.52 32.59
N ASN A 792 -29.69 -28.41 31.90
CA ASN A 792 -30.64 -29.34 32.49
C ASN A 792 -30.01 -30.69 32.85
N CYS A 793 -28.69 -30.85 32.70
CA CYS A 793 -27.99 -32.09 33.04
C CYS A 793 -27.88 -32.22 34.56
N LEU A 794 -28.66 -33.14 35.12
CA LEU A 794 -28.78 -33.35 36.57
C LEU A 794 -27.42 -33.58 37.27
N GLN A 795 -26.48 -34.26 36.62
CA GLN A 795 -25.12 -34.47 37.15
C GLN A 795 -24.26 -33.19 37.11
N SER A 796 -24.42 -32.37 36.08
CA SER A 796 -23.71 -31.09 35.95
C SER A 796 -24.20 -30.09 36.99
N VAL A 797 -25.53 -29.95 37.12
CA VAL A 797 -26.18 -29.06 38.09
C VAL A 797 -25.85 -29.45 39.53
N LEU A 798 -25.97 -30.73 39.89
CA LEU A 798 -25.64 -31.20 41.25
C LEU A 798 -24.13 -31.17 41.57
N GLY A 799 -23.28 -31.14 40.54
CA GLY A 799 -21.83 -31.06 40.69
C GLY A 799 -21.32 -29.65 40.99
N GLN A 800 -22.13 -28.61 40.70
CA GLN A 800 -21.76 -27.24 40.99
C GLN A 800 -21.91 -26.93 42.48
N ARG A 801 -20.85 -26.40 43.10
CA ARG A 801 -20.94 -25.81 44.44
C ARG A 801 -21.65 -24.46 44.31
N LEU A 802 -22.86 -24.38 44.83
CA LEU A 802 -23.57 -23.12 45.03
C LEU A 802 -23.23 -22.60 46.43
N ASP A 803 -22.51 -21.49 46.48
CA ASP A 803 -22.23 -20.78 47.73
C ASP A 803 -23.50 -20.02 48.15
N LEU A 804 -24.26 -20.63 49.07
CA LEU A 804 -25.47 -20.03 49.61
C LEU A 804 -25.10 -19.08 50.77
N PRO A 805 -25.72 -17.89 50.85
CA PRO A 805 -25.57 -16.98 51.98
C PRO A 805 -25.91 -17.68 53.31
N GLU A 806 -25.18 -17.37 54.40
CA GLU A 806 -25.38 -18.04 55.71
C GLU A 806 -26.82 -17.91 56.25
N ASP A 807 -27.47 -16.78 55.94
CA ASP A 807 -28.85 -16.47 56.29
C ASP A 807 -29.89 -17.17 55.41
N PHE A 808 -29.47 -17.75 54.27
CA PHE A 808 -30.36 -18.50 53.39
C PHE A 808 -30.98 -19.70 54.11
N HIS A 809 -30.25 -20.35 55.01
CA HIS A 809 -30.80 -21.47 55.78
C HIS A 809 -32.00 -21.07 56.65
N TYR A 810 -32.00 -19.85 57.20
CA TYR A 810 -33.09 -19.34 58.04
C TYR A 810 -34.24 -18.79 57.21
N SER A 811 -33.94 -18.29 56.00
CA SER A 811 -34.91 -17.66 55.11
C SER A 811 -35.41 -18.57 53.99
N TYR A 812 -34.92 -19.82 53.91
CA TYR A 812 -35.20 -20.76 52.83
C TYR A 812 -36.69 -20.93 52.56
N GLU A 813 -37.48 -21.21 53.60
CA GLU A 813 -38.93 -21.38 53.45
C GLU A 813 -39.60 -20.11 52.90
N LEU A 814 -39.17 -18.94 53.39
CA LEU A 814 -39.69 -17.64 52.97
C LEU A 814 -39.28 -17.29 51.53
N TRP A 815 -38.05 -17.62 51.15
CA TRP A 815 -37.54 -17.48 49.78
C TRP A 815 -38.30 -18.40 48.84
N LEU A 816 -38.56 -19.64 49.23
CA LEU A 816 -39.25 -20.61 48.40
C LEU A 816 -40.73 -20.21 48.19
N GLU A 817 -41.38 -19.71 49.24
CA GLU A 817 -42.72 -19.17 49.12
C GLU A 817 -42.77 -17.93 48.22
N ARG A 818 -41.82 -16.99 48.38
CA ARG A 818 -41.75 -15.79 47.54
C ARG A 818 -41.37 -16.05 46.09
N GLU A 819 -40.21 -16.62 45.87
CA GLU A 819 -39.56 -16.68 44.56
C GLU A 819 -40.04 -17.85 43.71
N VAL A 820 -40.49 -18.96 44.33
CA VAL A 820 -40.88 -20.16 43.59
C VAL A 820 -42.40 -20.35 43.58
N PHE A 821 -43.06 -20.29 44.73
CA PHE A 821 -44.50 -20.58 44.80
C PHE A 821 -45.38 -19.38 44.45
N SER A 822 -45.00 -18.18 44.86
CA SER A 822 -45.82 -16.98 44.65
C SER A 822 -45.49 -16.22 43.37
N GLN A 823 -44.38 -16.54 42.70
CA GLN A 823 -44.12 -16.01 41.36
C GLN A 823 -44.93 -16.78 40.30
N PRO A 824 -45.86 -16.11 39.59
CA PRO A 824 -46.52 -16.74 38.45
C PRO A 824 -45.50 -16.95 37.34
N ILE A 825 -45.44 -18.17 36.79
CA ILE A 825 -44.59 -18.47 35.64
C ILE A 825 -45.12 -17.70 34.42
N CYS A 826 -44.40 -16.68 33.98
CA CYS A 826 -44.70 -15.90 32.78
C CYS A 826 -44.34 -16.70 31.52
N TRP A 827 -45.17 -17.69 31.16
CA TRP A 827 -44.99 -18.48 29.94
C TRP A 827 -44.91 -17.64 28.65
N GLU A 828 -45.41 -16.40 28.68
CA GLU A 828 -45.33 -15.46 27.58
C GLU A 828 -43.89 -15.00 27.27
N GLU A 829 -43.01 -14.92 28.27
CA GLU A 829 -41.59 -14.59 28.05
C GLU A 829 -40.85 -15.71 27.30
N LEU A 830 -41.29 -16.96 27.46
CA LEU A 830 -40.80 -18.08 26.67
C LEU A 830 -41.22 -18.00 25.19
N LEU A 831 -42.30 -17.30 24.88
CA LEU A 831 -42.85 -17.16 23.53
C LEU A 831 -42.45 -15.85 22.84
N GLN A 832 -42.08 -14.80 23.57
CA GLN A 832 -41.62 -13.53 22.98
C GLN A 832 -40.26 -13.62 22.29
N ASN A 833 -39.54 -14.74 22.47
CA ASN A 833 -38.26 -15.01 21.80
C ASN A 833 -38.36 -15.98 20.60
N HIS A 834 -39.56 -16.17 20.03
CA HIS A 834 -39.77 -16.77 18.70
C HIS A 834 -40.18 -15.70 17.69
#